data_AF-A0AAW8EUT1-F1
#
_entry.id   AF-A0AAW8EUT1-F1
#
_cell.length_a   1.000
_cell.length_b   1.000
_cell.length_c   1.000
_cell.angle_alpha   90.00
_cell.angle_beta   90.00
_cell.angle_gamma   90.00
#
_symmetry.space_group_name_H-M   'P 1'
#
loop_
_entity.id
_entity.type
_entity.pdbx_description
1 polymer ?
#
loop_
_entity_poly.entity_id
_entity_poly.type
_entity_poly.pdbx_seq_one_letter_code
_entity_poly.pdbx_strand_id
1 'polypeptide(L)'
;MHRRTRPILTTALAAALALIAAAPASAFAVPAAASDPVAATITVPRVKNLPDDFIGGVDVSSVLSLEASGVVFRHADGTPDDLFAILAGSGVTDVRVRVWNNPFDANGNGYGGGDVDVSRAIEIAKRATDAGLGVLVDFQYSDFWADPAKQQAPKAWAGLTADETAAIAGEFTRDAVHRLVEAGVDLKMVQIGNETNNGIAGVTGWEDMAKVFSAGSAAVRAESPGTLVAVHFTNPERAGFYADVAAQLNTRGVDYDVFASSYYPFWHGTPANLTNVLSQIAETYGKKVMVAETSWAYTLEDGDGHGNVIDLPGEATQYPVSVQGQASAVRDVVQAVADVGDAGIGVFYWEPAWLPVGAPTQIEQNKLLWERDGSGWASSFAGEYDPDDAGRWFGGSAWDNQALFSFDGTASAALNIFRYVHTGAIAPREVEAVQPVTLQLVEGDAVKLPSEVTVSYTDGTSEQQVVTWSEAAQYIDGIGVYSVPGITSAGLTASASVTITARNFLQNPGFESADTSFWSGVGTGLTLRAWDDPRSGSNSAHFYAASAFSFSLSQTVTGLPAGSYAARGALQGDGEGTGGAVTLALSGGDPVAFALDGWRAWSMPTTAPIEVDAGESLTLTVTAALPGGAWGTLDDFELVRVADAGVDTAALRMLRDQAAAVDQSLYAPASLGGLAPAIARADIVLQAAAPAADAVDGALSQLTDALDSLVLLTASVIEPAVATGGGATEAGSAGLLATTGAQGAPVAMLAALLCALGAALVALRRPAER
;
A
#
# COMPACT_ATOMS: atom_id res chain seq x y z
N MET A 1 63.58 -72.06 -26.40
CA MET A 1 62.15 -72.41 -26.28
C MET A 1 61.31 -71.23 -26.80
N HIS A 2 60.23 -71.55 -27.52
CA HIS A 2 59.23 -70.74 -28.24
C HIS A 2 59.06 -69.25 -27.92
N ARG A 3 58.67 -68.34 -28.81
CA ARG A 3 58.35 -68.28 -30.27
C ARG A 3 58.11 -66.77 -30.57
N ARG A 4 58.50 -66.31 -31.77
CA ARG A 4 57.83 -65.35 -32.71
C ARG A 4 57.29 -64.02 -32.13
N THR A 5 57.48 -62.82 -32.71
CA THR A 5 57.63 -62.40 -34.11
C THR A 5 58.16 -60.94 -34.17
N ARG A 6 58.77 -60.61 -35.31
CA ARG A 6 59.45 -59.36 -35.75
C ARG A 6 58.42 -58.35 -36.38
N PRO A 7 58.80 -57.19 -36.96
CA PRO A 7 58.95 -55.83 -36.37
C PRO A 7 58.30 -54.74 -37.29
N ILE A 8 58.88 -53.52 -37.36
CA ILE A 8 58.90 -52.52 -38.48
C ILE A 8 58.05 -51.25 -38.26
N LEU A 9 58.69 -50.13 -37.85
CA LEU A 9 59.05 -48.89 -38.62
C LEU A 9 57.90 -47.84 -38.61
N THR A 10 58.03 -46.51 -38.57
CA THR A 10 59.09 -45.50 -38.32
C THR A 10 58.39 -44.12 -38.32
N THR A 11 58.97 -43.16 -37.58
CA THR A 11 59.07 -41.69 -37.83
C THR A 11 57.90 -40.68 -37.70
N ALA A 12 58.28 -39.55 -37.05
CA ALA A 12 57.86 -38.13 -37.19
C ALA A 12 56.55 -37.67 -36.49
N LEU A 13 56.37 -36.44 -35.97
CA LEU A 13 57.20 -35.32 -35.48
C LEU A 13 56.23 -34.33 -34.79
N ALA A 14 56.64 -33.74 -33.65
CA ALA A 14 56.27 -32.44 -33.03
C ALA A 14 54.81 -32.07 -32.63
N ALA A 15 54.63 -31.70 -31.35
CA ALA A 15 54.23 -30.34 -30.93
C ALA A 15 54.42 -30.09 -29.41
N ALA A 16 54.88 -28.87 -29.12
CA ALA A 16 55.23 -28.16 -27.88
C ALA A 16 54.41 -28.39 -26.58
N LEU A 17 55.09 -28.29 -25.42
CA LEU A 17 54.78 -27.30 -24.36
C LEU A 17 55.94 -27.22 -23.34
N ALA A 18 56.39 -26.01 -23.03
CA ALA A 18 57.47 -25.72 -22.08
C ALA A 18 56.93 -25.07 -20.79
N LEU A 19 57.65 -25.39 -19.70
CA LEU A 19 57.44 -25.13 -18.28
C LEU A 19 56.97 -23.71 -17.88
N ILE A 20 55.98 -23.67 -16.97
CA ILE A 20 55.56 -22.50 -16.19
C ILE A 20 56.37 -22.45 -14.87
N ALA A 21 56.95 -21.29 -14.60
CA ALA A 21 57.65 -20.94 -13.37
C ALA A 21 56.68 -20.52 -12.25
N ALA A 22 57.12 -20.74 -11.00
CA ALA A 22 56.38 -20.57 -9.76
C ALA A 22 55.86 -19.14 -9.49
N ALA A 23 54.61 -19.04 -9.01
CA ALA A 23 54.02 -17.87 -8.36
C ALA A 23 53.75 -18.21 -6.87
N PRO A 24 53.83 -17.24 -5.94
CA PRO A 24 53.63 -17.49 -4.52
C PRO A 24 52.15 -17.77 -4.24
N ALA A 25 51.89 -18.74 -3.35
CA ALA A 25 50.55 -19.05 -2.90
C ALA A 25 49.99 -17.86 -2.09
N SER A 26 49.03 -17.14 -2.67
CA SER A 26 48.15 -16.25 -1.93
C SER A 26 47.44 -17.05 -0.85
N ALA A 27 47.64 -16.67 0.41
CA ALA A 27 46.84 -17.19 1.51
C ALA A 27 45.40 -16.80 1.25
N PHE A 28 44.54 -17.79 0.95
CA PHE A 28 43.10 -17.61 0.98
C PHE A 28 42.74 -17.20 2.41
N ALA A 29 42.24 -15.97 2.58
CA ALA A 29 41.59 -15.58 3.82
C ALA A 29 40.40 -16.52 4.02
N VAL A 30 40.44 -17.28 5.11
CA VAL A 30 39.28 -18.05 5.57
C VAL A 30 38.20 -17.02 5.92
N PRO A 31 36.97 -17.11 5.38
CA PRO A 31 35.92 -16.19 5.77
C PRO A 31 35.71 -16.31 7.28
N ALA A 32 35.64 -15.18 7.96
CA ALA A 32 35.35 -15.12 9.39
C ALA A 32 34.11 -15.98 9.66
N ALA A 33 34.19 -16.88 10.65
CA ALA A 33 33.07 -17.69 11.06
C ALA A 33 31.88 -16.78 11.33
N ALA A 34 30.74 -17.03 10.67
CA ALA A 34 29.52 -16.30 10.88
C ALA A 34 29.19 -16.31 12.39
N SER A 35 29.01 -15.13 12.99
CA SER A 35 28.47 -15.04 14.34
C SER A 35 27.09 -15.70 14.37
N ASP A 36 26.80 -16.45 15.43
CA ASP A 36 25.46 -16.99 15.65
C ASP A 36 24.44 -15.83 15.71
N PRO A 37 23.20 -16.03 15.21
CA PRO A 37 22.15 -15.01 15.29
C PRO A 37 21.88 -14.58 16.72
N VAL A 38 21.59 -13.29 16.92
CA VAL A 38 21.29 -12.76 18.26
C VAL A 38 19.83 -13.04 18.66
N ALA A 39 19.57 -13.24 19.95
CA ALA A 39 18.20 -13.32 20.44
C ALA A 39 17.52 -11.94 20.38
N ALA A 40 16.28 -11.88 19.91
CA ALA A 40 15.50 -10.66 19.77
C ALA A 40 14.00 -10.93 19.89
N THR A 41 13.18 -9.89 19.74
CA THR A 41 11.71 -9.97 19.70
C THR A 41 11.14 -10.05 18.28
N ILE A 42 11.98 -9.84 17.27
CA ILE A 42 11.70 -10.06 15.85
C ILE A 42 12.78 -10.95 15.25
N THR A 43 12.44 -11.67 14.18
CA THR A 43 13.42 -12.48 13.45
C THR A 43 13.83 -11.78 12.17
N VAL A 44 15.13 -11.68 11.97
CA VAL A 44 15.71 -11.07 10.78
C VAL A 44 16.79 -12.02 10.28
N PRO A 45 16.56 -12.72 9.15
CA PRO A 45 17.61 -13.53 8.56
C PRO A 45 18.78 -12.65 8.15
N ARG A 46 20.00 -13.06 8.54
CA ARG A 46 21.23 -12.40 8.09
C ARG A 46 21.21 -12.23 6.57
N VAL A 47 21.57 -11.04 6.09
CA VAL A 47 21.69 -10.77 4.66
C VAL A 47 22.98 -11.41 4.15
N LYS A 48 22.87 -12.12 3.03
CA LYS A 48 24.02 -12.77 2.39
C LYS A 48 24.81 -11.74 1.60
N ASN A 49 26.13 -11.90 1.58
CA ASN A 49 27.05 -11.04 0.83
C ASN A 49 26.98 -9.55 1.19
N LEU A 50 26.47 -9.20 2.38
CA LEU A 50 26.42 -7.82 2.84
C LEU A 50 27.83 -7.32 3.17
N PRO A 51 28.33 -6.24 2.53
CA PRO A 51 29.60 -5.60 2.90
C PRO A 51 29.58 -5.08 4.33
N ASP A 52 30.73 -5.06 5.00
CA ASP A 52 30.84 -4.51 6.37
C ASP A 52 30.59 -3.00 6.42
N ASP A 53 30.83 -2.30 5.30
CA ASP A 53 30.64 -0.86 5.11
C ASP A 53 29.34 -0.51 4.36
N PHE A 54 28.37 -1.43 4.31
CA PHE A 54 27.07 -1.17 3.71
C PHE A 54 26.32 -0.06 4.46
N ILE A 55 25.77 0.91 3.72
CA ILE A 55 25.05 2.04 4.30
C ILE A 55 23.66 1.60 4.76
N GLY A 56 23.41 1.67 6.06
CA GLY A 56 22.11 1.50 6.69
C GLY A 56 21.59 2.84 7.18
N GLY A 57 21.04 3.64 6.26
CA GLY A 57 20.70 5.03 6.52
C GLY A 57 19.22 5.27 6.83
N VAL A 58 18.93 6.46 7.33
CA VAL A 58 17.54 6.95 7.52
C VAL A 58 17.39 8.42 7.11
N ASP A 59 16.24 8.81 6.59
CA ASP A 59 15.87 10.22 6.40
C ASP A 59 15.02 10.68 7.60
N VAL A 60 15.49 11.67 8.36
CA VAL A 60 14.75 12.21 9.54
C VAL A 60 14.57 13.71 9.44
N SER A 61 14.34 14.23 8.22
CA SER A 61 14.38 15.68 8.03
C SER A 61 13.24 16.42 8.75
N SER A 62 12.15 15.74 9.11
CA SER A 62 11.06 16.29 9.93
C SER A 62 11.44 16.59 11.40
N VAL A 63 12.58 16.07 11.89
CA VAL A 63 12.94 16.01 13.33
C VAL A 63 12.82 17.36 14.06
N LEU A 64 13.35 18.44 13.48
CA LEU A 64 13.38 19.75 14.16
C LEU A 64 11.96 20.34 14.32
N SER A 65 11.08 20.11 13.35
CA SER A 65 9.69 20.56 13.44
C SER A 65 8.89 19.73 14.44
N LEU A 66 9.15 18.42 14.51
CA LEU A 66 8.52 17.54 15.49
C LEU A 66 8.92 17.91 16.93
N GLU A 67 10.21 18.16 17.16
CA GLU A 67 10.70 18.61 18.46
C GLU A 67 10.12 19.98 18.86
N ALA A 68 9.98 20.91 17.91
CA ALA A 68 9.30 22.20 18.14
C ALA A 68 7.81 22.01 18.51
N SER A 69 7.16 21.01 17.90
CA SER A 69 5.80 20.58 18.23
C SER A 69 5.68 19.80 19.55
N GLY A 70 6.80 19.47 20.21
CA GLY A 70 6.84 18.81 21.51
C GLY A 70 6.92 17.28 21.45
N VAL A 71 7.21 16.69 20.29
CA VAL A 71 7.48 15.26 20.15
C VAL A 71 8.75 14.90 20.93
N VAL A 72 8.73 13.73 21.58
CA VAL A 72 9.85 13.21 22.36
C VAL A 72 10.16 11.80 21.88
N PHE A 73 11.41 11.53 21.55
CA PHE A 73 11.90 10.21 21.17
C PHE A 73 12.44 9.46 22.39
N ARG A 74 12.29 8.13 22.37
CA ARG A 74 12.63 7.24 23.48
C ARG A 74 13.31 5.97 22.97
N HIS A 75 14.24 5.46 23.76
CA HIS A 75 14.75 4.09 23.63
C HIS A 75 13.63 3.06 23.81
N ALA A 76 13.92 1.80 23.45
CA ALA A 76 12.96 0.70 23.59
C ALA A 76 12.50 0.43 25.04
N ASP A 77 13.26 0.88 26.05
CA ASP A 77 12.88 0.80 27.46
C ASP A 77 12.04 1.99 27.96
N GLY A 78 11.68 2.91 27.05
CA GLY A 78 10.89 4.11 27.32
C GLY A 78 11.71 5.31 27.82
N THR A 79 13.03 5.20 27.93
CA THR A 79 13.87 6.33 28.36
C THR A 79 14.00 7.39 27.25
N PRO A 80 13.66 8.67 27.51
CA PRO A 80 13.84 9.74 26.52
C PRO A 80 15.30 10.02 26.20
N ASP A 81 15.61 10.27 24.94
CA ASP A 81 16.95 10.66 24.47
C ASP A 81 16.89 11.43 23.14
N ASP A 82 18.03 11.95 22.70
CA ASP A 82 18.20 12.54 21.38
C ASP A 82 17.98 11.49 20.27
N LEU A 83 17.24 11.86 19.22
CA LEU A 83 16.93 10.94 18.12
C LEU A 83 18.19 10.34 17.51
N PHE A 84 19.22 11.15 17.24
CA PHE A 84 20.43 10.69 16.56
C PHE A 84 21.23 9.70 17.43
N ALA A 85 21.23 9.89 18.75
CA ALA A 85 21.81 8.93 19.69
C ALA A 85 21.08 7.57 19.65
N ILE A 86 19.74 7.57 19.61
CA ILE A 86 18.92 6.35 19.50
C ILE A 86 19.20 5.63 18.16
N LEU A 87 19.25 6.37 17.05
CA LEU A 87 19.53 5.84 15.72
C LEU A 87 20.92 5.19 15.67
N ALA A 88 21.96 5.90 16.12
CA ALA A 88 23.33 5.38 16.17
C ALA A 88 23.42 4.12 17.05
N GLY A 89 22.75 4.11 18.21
CA GLY A 89 22.69 2.95 19.12
C GLY A 89 21.98 1.73 18.51
N SER A 90 21.13 1.94 17.51
CA SER A 90 20.37 0.89 16.81
C SER A 90 21.06 0.36 15.55
N GLY A 91 22.25 0.90 15.22
CA GLY A 91 23.07 0.46 14.08
C GLY A 91 22.79 1.21 12.78
N VAL A 92 22.07 2.33 12.82
CA VAL A 92 22.02 3.27 11.70
C VAL A 92 23.43 3.84 11.48
N THR A 93 23.84 3.96 10.22
CA THR A 93 25.18 4.46 9.86
C THR A 93 25.15 5.89 9.33
N ASP A 94 24.05 6.27 8.66
CA ASP A 94 23.96 7.53 7.91
C ASP A 94 22.59 8.19 8.06
N VAL A 95 22.55 9.51 7.96
CA VAL A 95 21.32 10.32 7.91
C VAL A 95 21.21 11.00 6.56
N ARG A 96 20.06 10.86 5.91
CA ARG A 96 19.64 11.66 4.77
C ARG A 96 18.85 12.89 5.26
N VAL A 97 19.08 14.03 4.61
CA VAL A 97 18.37 15.29 4.89
C VAL A 97 17.92 15.94 3.59
N ARG A 98 16.60 16.09 3.39
CA ARG A 98 16.04 16.86 2.27
C ARG A 98 16.24 18.35 2.47
N VAL A 99 16.45 19.09 1.39
CA VAL A 99 16.70 20.53 1.41
C VAL A 99 15.91 21.22 0.31
N TRP A 100 15.06 22.17 0.73
CA TRP A 100 14.39 23.12 -0.14
C TRP A 100 15.16 24.44 -0.22
N ASN A 101 14.98 25.15 -1.32
CA ASN A 101 15.62 26.45 -1.55
C ASN A 101 15.06 27.52 -0.61
N ASN A 102 13.74 27.67 -0.56
CA ASN A 102 13.03 28.59 0.31
C ASN A 102 11.60 28.08 0.61
N PRO A 103 11.42 27.19 1.61
CA PRO A 103 10.13 26.59 1.94
C PRO A 103 9.22 27.51 2.76
N PHE A 104 9.16 28.79 2.39
CA PHE A 104 8.39 29.82 3.08
C PHE A 104 7.66 30.72 2.10
N ASP A 105 6.51 31.24 2.54
CA ASP A 105 5.80 32.32 1.87
C ASP A 105 6.52 33.68 2.07
N ALA A 106 5.98 34.74 1.46
CA ALA A 106 6.54 36.09 1.58
C ALA A 106 6.48 36.70 3.00
N ASN A 107 5.67 36.13 3.90
CA ASN A 107 5.53 36.55 5.29
C ASN A 107 6.44 35.74 6.24
N GLY A 108 7.12 34.72 5.73
CA GLY A 108 7.96 33.81 6.52
C GLY A 108 7.17 32.67 7.18
N ASN A 109 5.95 32.38 6.71
CA ASN A 109 5.22 31.19 7.14
C ASN A 109 5.76 29.96 6.40
N GLY A 110 6.11 28.91 7.13
CA GLY A 110 6.65 27.67 6.58
C GLY A 110 5.61 26.89 5.79
N TYR A 111 6.04 26.25 4.70
CA TYR A 111 5.20 25.39 3.86
C TYR A 111 4.90 24.03 4.50
N GLY A 112 5.55 23.68 5.62
CA GLY A 112 5.43 22.39 6.27
C GLY A 112 6.49 21.40 5.79
N GLY A 113 6.24 20.11 6.00
CA GLY A 113 7.16 19.05 5.62
C GLY A 113 8.51 19.11 6.33
N GLY A 114 8.60 19.80 7.47
CA GLY A 114 9.82 20.06 8.23
C GLY A 114 10.47 21.44 8.01
N ASP A 115 9.99 22.21 7.01
CA ASP A 115 10.51 23.52 6.61
C ASP A 115 12.05 23.53 6.38
N VAL A 116 12.58 22.46 5.79
CA VAL A 116 14.03 22.20 5.77
C VAL A 116 14.74 23.01 4.71
N ASP A 117 15.13 24.24 5.07
CA ASP A 117 16.09 25.04 4.31
C ASP A 117 17.54 24.61 4.57
N VAL A 118 18.52 25.25 3.91
CA VAL A 118 19.95 24.96 4.10
C VAL A 118 20.39 25.11 5.56
N SER A 119 19.82 26.06 6.31
CA SER A 119 20.22 26.34 7.69
C SER A 119 19.76 25.23 8.63
N ARG A 120 18.51 24.78 8.51
CA ARG A 120 17.99 23.63 9.26
C ARG A 120 18.66 22.32 8.84
N ALA A 121 18.97 22.16 7.55
CA ALA A 121 19.71 21.01 7.06
C ALA A 121 21.10 20.90 7.73
N ILE A 122 21.81 22.01 7.88
CA ILE A 122 23.10 22.06 8.60
C ILE A 122 22.93 21.67 10.08
N GLU A 123 21.87 22.12 10.75
CA GLU A 123 21.59 21.77 12.14
C GLU A 123 21.36 20.27 12.32
N ILE A 124 20.52 19.67 11.46
CA ILE A 124 20.24 18.23 11.42
C ILE A 124 21.53 17.44 11.13
N ALA A 125 22.25 17.83 10.08
CA ALA A 125 23.48 17.17 9.65
C ALA A 125 24.59 17.22 10.71
N LYS A 126 24.68 18.33 11.45
CA LYS A 126 25.63 18.46 12.56
C LYS A 126 25.26 17.53 13.71
N ARG A 127 23.99 17.45 14.09
CA ARG A 127 23.52 16.50 15.13
C ARG A 127 23.80 15.05 14.73
N ALA A 128 23.58 14.70 13.47
CA ALA A 128 23.96 13.38 12.93
C ALA A 128 25.48 13.13 13.07
N THR A 129 26.31 14.08 12.65
CA THR A 129 27.78 13.98 12.76
C THR A 129 28.25 13.86 14.21
N ASP A 130 27.68 14.65 15.12
CA ASP A 130 28.00 14.63 16.55
C ASP A 130 27.63 13.28 17.21
N ALA A 131 26.61 12.59 16.69
CA ALA A 131 26.24 11.22 17.06
C ALA A 131 27.08 10.12 16.38
N GLY A 132 27.99 10.49 15.47
CA GLY A 132 28.85 9.56 14.73
C GLY A 132 28.24 8.97 13.46
N LEU A 133 27.18 9.60 12.94
CA LEU A 133 26.50 9.20 11.70
C LEU A 133 27.05 9.98 10.50
N GLY A 134 27.20 9.30 9.36
CA GLY A 134 27.48 9.96 8.08
C GLY A 134 26.27 10.75 7.57
N VAL A 135 26.49 11.68 6.63
CA VAL A 135 25.40 12.53 6.11
C VAL A 135 25.29 12.44 4.59
N LEU A 136 24.05 12.25 4.12
CA LEU A 136 23.60 12.50 2.75
C LEU A 136 22.73 13.77 2.75
N VAL A 137 23.06 14.75 1.91
CA VAL A 137 22.20 15.93 1.69
C VAL A 137 21.50 15.85 0.34
N ASP A 138 20.17 15.89 0.37
CA ASP A 138 19.30 15.83 -0.81
C ASP A 138 18.78 17.21 -1.18
N PHE A 139 19.36 17.81 -2.22
CA PHE A 139 18.88 19.07 -2.76
C PHE A 139 17.72 18.80 -3.72
N GLN A 140 16.50 19.18 -3.32
CA GLN A 140 15.33 19.01 -4.17
C GLN A 140 15.30 19.99 -5.36
N TYR A 141 16.02 21.11 -5.25
CA TYR A 141 15.99 22.21 -6.21
C TYR A 141 14.58 22.73 -6.49
N SER A 142 13.80 22.86 -5.42
CA SER A 142 12.43 23.34 -5.38
C SER A 142 12.22 24.07 -4.04
N ASP A 143 11.19 24.90 -3.93
CA ASP A 143 10.78 25.47 -2.64
C ASP A 143 9.89 24.51 -1.83
N PHE A 144 9.40 23.43 -2.44
CA PHE A 144 8.61 22.41 -1.76
C PHE A 144 8.78 21.03 -2.42
N TRP A 145 8.01 20.01 -2.00
CA TRP A 145 8.15 18.63 -2.45
C TRP A 145 8.43 18.47 -3.95
N ALA A 146 9.53 17.77 -4.26
CA ALA A 146 9.93 17.37 -5.60
C ALA A 146 9.79 15.85 -5.75
N ASP A 147 8.95 15.41 -6.69
CA ASP A 147 8.61 14.02 -7.00
C ASP A 147 8.30 13.89 -8.53
N PRO A 148 7.88 12.72 -9.06
CA PRO A 148 7.60 12.59 -10.50
C PRO A 148 6.50 13.50 -11.04
N ALA A 149 5.58 13.99 -10.21
CA ALA A 149 4.53 14.91 -10.62
C ALA A 149 4.92 16.38 -10.37
N LYS A 150 5.77 16.63 -9.37
CA LYS A 150 6.13 17.97 -8.89
C LYS A 150 7.63 18.21 -9.05
N GLN A 151 8.02 19.09 -9.96
CA GLN A 151 9.41 19.52 -10.15
C GLN A 151 9.46 21.03 -10.37
N GLN A 152 8.70 21.79 -9.59
CA GLN A 152 8.58 23.25 -9.75
C GLN A 152 9.94 23.93 -9.54
N ALA A 153 10.20 25.01 -10.28
CA ALA A 153 11.36 25.86 -10.02
C ALA A 153 11.16 26.59 -8.68
N PRO A 154 12.22 26.76 -7.87
CA PRO A 154 12.18 27.68 -6.73
C PRO A 154 11.64 29.05 -7.14
N LYS A 155 10.90 29.73 -6.26
CA LYS A 155 10.26 31.03 -6.58
C LYS A 155 11.27 32.04 -7.13
N ALA A 156 12.49 32.04 -6.61
CA ALA A 156 13.58 32.92 -7.03
C ALA A 156 14.11 32.62 -8.45
N TRP A 157 13.82 31.44 -9.00
CA TRP A 157 14.31 30.96 -10.30
C TRP A 157 13.20 30.97 -11.37
N ALA A 158 12.00 31.47 -11.02
CA ALA A 158 10.87 31.52 -11.92
C ALA A 158 11.20 32.31 -13.20
N GLY A 159 10.96 31.68 -14.35
CA GLY A 159 11.16 32.29 -15.67
C GLY A 159 12.59 32.29 -16.20
N LEU A 160 13.55 31.67 -15.49
CA LEU A 160 14.90 31.46 -15.99
C LEU A 160 14.94 30.46 -17.14
N THR A 161 15.90 30.62 -18.05
CA THR A 161 16.23 29.61 -19.05
C THR A 161 16.98 28.43 -18.42
N ALA A 162 17.04 27.29 -19.11
CA ALA A 162 17.77 26.12 -18.61
C ALA A 162 19.25 26.40 -18.27
N ASP A 163 19.93 27.24 -19.07
CA ASP A 163 21.34 27.61 -18.81
C ASP A 163 21.46 28.49 -17.57
N GLU A 164 20.53 29.43 -17.36
CA GLU A 164 20.48 30.28 -16.17
C GLU A 164 20.11 29.47 -14.91
N THR A 165 19.14 28.55 -15.02
CA THR A 165 18.77 27.62 -13.95
C THR A 165 19.93 26.72 -13.56
N ALA A 166 20.68 26.18 -14.53
CA ALA A 166 21.87 25.38 -14.24
C ALA A 166 22.95 26.21 -13.51
N ALA A 167 23.20 27.44 -13.96
CA ALA A 167 24.17 28.32 -13.31
C ALA A 167 23.78 28.62 -11.85
N ILE A 168 22.53 29.03 -11.59
CA ILE A 168 22.09 29.37 -10.24
C ILE A 168 21.97 28.14 -9.33
N ALA A 169 21.60 26.97 -9.87
CA ALA A 169 21.61 25.71 -9.13
C ALA A 169 23.03 25.32 -8.70
N GLY A 170 24.03 25.50 -9.58
CA GLY A 170 25.44 25.30 -9.24
C GLY A 170 25.94 26.28 -8.16
N GLU A 171 25.52 27.54 -8.21
CA GLU A 171 25.83 28.53 -7.16
C GLU A 171 25.21 28.19 -5.82
N PHE A 172 23.93 27.83 -5.79
CA PHE A 172 23.22 27.37 -4.60
C PHE A 172 23.89 26.14 -3.98
N THR A 173 24.20 25.13 -4.81
CA THR A 173 24.84 23.90 -4.36
C THR A 173 26.22 24.19 -3.77
N ARG A 174 27.00 25.07 -4.41
CA ARG A 174 28.33 25.46 -3.93
C ARG A 174 28.25 26.15 -2.57
N ASP A 175 27.35 27.12 -2.40
CA ASP A 175 27.16 27.81 -1.10
C ASP A 175 26.74 26.83 -0.01
N ALA A 176 25.74 25.99 -0.27
CA ALA A 176 25.22 25.05 0.71
C ALA A 176 26.28 24.00 1.12
N VAL A 177 26.98 23.39 0.17
CA VAL A 177 28.05 22.42 0.44
C VAL A 177 29.21 23.07 1.18
N HIS A 178 29.60 24.28 0.80
CA HIS A 178 30.62 25.05 1.51
C HIS A 178 30.25 25.22 2.99
N ARG A 179 29.02 25.66 3.27
CA ARG A 179 28.52 25.87 4.64
C ARG A 179 28.43 24.58 5.45
N LEU A 180 28.07 23.46 4.83
CA LEU A 180 28.07 22.13 5.47
C LEU A 180 29.49 21.70 5.86
N VAL A 181 30.45 21.87 4.94
CA VAL A 181 31.87 21.55 5.20
C VAL A 181 32.45 22.46 6.29
N GLU A 182 32.17 23.77 6.25
CA GLU A 182 32.58 24.71 7.29
C GLU A 182 31.98 24.39 8.66
N ALA A 183 30.76 23.87 8.71
CA ALA A 183 30.11 23.43 9.93
C ALA A 183 30.69 22.12 10.50
N GLY A 184 31.62 21.46 9.78
CA GLY A 184 32.28 20.22 10.20
C GLY A 184 31.41 18.97 10.03
N VAL A 185 30.41 19.02 9.14
CA VAL A 185 29.55 17.87 8.82
C VAL A 185 30.35 16.76 8.15
N ASP A 186 30.13 15.51 8.56
CA ASP A 186 30.68 14.32 7.89
C ASP A 186 29.88 13.99 6.61
N LEU A 187 30.00 14.90 5.63
CA LEU A 187 29.27 14.84 4.37
C LEU A 187 29.80 13.71 3.49
N LYS A 188 29.06 12.59 3.44
CA LYS A 188 29.40 11.40 2.64
C LYS A 188 28.90 11.49 1.21
N MET A 189 27.71 12.06 1.04
CA MET A 189 27.03 12.08 -0.25
C MET A 189 26.16 13.33 -0.41
N VAL A 190 26.03 13.81 -1.65
CA VAL A 190 25.08 14.84 -2.04
C VAL A 190 24.24 14.30 -3.20
N GLN A 191 22.92 14.40 -3.05
CA GLN A 191 21.95 14.06 -4.07
C GLN A 191 21.52 15.32 -4.83
N ILE A 192 21.63 15.25 -6.16
CA ILE A 192 21.35 16.37 -7.07
C ILE A 192 19.96 16.14 -7.68
N GLY A 193 18.94 16.66 -7.01
CA GLY A 193 17.53 16.48 -7.36
C GLY A 193 16.92 15.23 -6.75
N ASN A 194 15.63 15.29 -6.44
CA ASN A 194 14.84 14.19 -5.88
C ASN A 194 13.85 13.64 -6.91
N GLU A 195 13.86 12.32 -7.10
CA GLU A 195 12.93 11.58 -7.99
C GLU A 195 12.71 12.26 -9.36
N THR A 196 13.81 12.65 -9.99
CA THR A 196 13.88 13.51 -11.19
C THR A 196 13.51 12.78 -12.49
N ASN A 197 12.42 12.01 -12.45
CA ASN A 197 11.97 11.13 -13.53
C ASN A 197 11.68 11.88 -14.85
N ASN A 198 11.24 13.13 -14.75
CA ASN A 198 10.72 13.94 -15.86
C ASN A 198 11.16 15.41 -15.80
N GLY A 199 11.75 15.88 -14.70
CA GLY A 199 12.24 17.25 -14.56
C GLY A 199 13.10 17.46 -13.33
N ILE A 200 13.67 18.66 -13.22
CA ILE A 200 14.43 19.17 -12.07
C ILE A 200 14.40 20.70 -12.11
N ALA A 201 14.10 21.37 -10.99
CA ALA A 201 14.11 22.83 -10.89
C ALA A 201 13.28 23.58 -11.95
N GLY A 202 12.12 23.03 -12.33
CA GLY A 202 11.24 23.54 -13.38
C GLY A 202 11.72 23.28 -14.81
N VAL A 203 12.86 22.61 -14.98
CA VAL A 203 13.45 22.27 -16.27
C VAL A 203 13.07 20.83 -16.64
N THR A 204 12.62 20.65 -17.88
CA THR A 204 12.23 19.34 -18.44
C THR A 204 13.04 19.01 -19.68
N GLY A 205 13.21 17.74 -19.97
CA GLY A 205 13.94 17.26 -21.16
C GLY A 205 15.42 17.06 -20.88
N TRP A 206 15.95 15.93 -21.36
CA TRP A 206 17.25 15.43 -20.94
C TRP A 206 18.44 16.34 -21.24
N GLU A 207 18.42 17.11 -22.33
CA GLU A 207 19.48 18.09 -22.63
C GLU A 207 19.61 19.14 -21.54
N ASP A 208 18.48 19.68 -21.10
CA ASP A 208 18.44 20.79 -20.16
C ASP A 208 18.56 20.30 -18.70
N MET A 209 17.94 19.16 -18.37
CA MET A 209 18.13 18.51 -17.06
C MET A 209 19.61 18.16 -16.82
N ALA A 210 20.31 17.65 -17.83
CA ALA A 210 21.73 17.31 -17.73
C ALA A 210 22.62 18.49 -17.37
N LYS A 211 22.25 19.72 -17.77
CA LYS A 211 22.98 20.94 -17.39
C LYS A 211 22.85 21.21 -15.89
N VAL A 212 21.65 21.07 -15.33
CA VAL A 212 21.40 21.24 -13.89
C VAL A 212 22.15 20.18 -13.09
N PHE A 213 22.04 18.90 -13.49
CA PHE A 213 22.80 17.82 -12.84
C PHE A 213 24.32 18.09 -12.85
N SER A 214 24.85 18.48 -14.01
CA SER A 214 26.29 18.73 -14.17
C SER A 214 26.75 19.95 -13.37
N ALA A 215 25.93 20.99 -13.26
CA ALA A 215 26.26 22.18 -12.47
C ALA A 215 26.28 21.88 -10.96
N GLY A 216 25.28 21.14 -10.47
CA GLY A 216 25.24 20.68 -9.07
C GLY A 216 26.42 19.76 -8.75
N SER A 217 26.69 18.78 -9.61
CA SER A 217 27.85 17.89 -9.47
C SER A 217 29.17 18.65 -9.44
N ALA A 218 29.40 19.56 -10.39
CA ALA A 218 30.62 20.36 -10.45
C ALA A 218 30.83 21.22 -9.18
N ALA A 219 29.74 21.72 -8.58
CA ALA A 219 29.80 22.43 -7.32
C ALA A 219 30.23 21.54 -6.15
N VAL A 220 29.68 20.32 -6.05
CA VAL A 220 30.10 19.33 -5.04
C VAL A 220 31.58 18.97 -5.22
N ARG A 221 32.02 18.72 -6.46
CA ARG A 221 33.44 18.40 -6.75
C ARG A 221 34.39 19.53 -6.35
N ALA A 222 33.96 20.78 -6.46
CA ALA A 222 34.79 21.94 -6.13
C ALA A 222 34.96 22.13 -4.61
N GLU A 223 33.88 21.96 -3.84
CA GLU A 223 33.87 22.23 -2.39
C GLU A 223 34.25 21.00 -1.55
N SER A 224 33.84 19.80 -1.97
CA SER A 224 34.11 18.56 -1.24
C SER A 224 34.42 17.39 -2.19
N PRO A 225 35.64 17.32 -2.76
CA PRO A 225 36.02 16.33 -3.77
C PRO A 225 35.87 14.85 -3.37
N GLY A 226 35.82 14.55 -2.07
CA GLY A 226 35.64 13.19 -1.54
C GLY A 226 34.18 12.78 -1.35
N THR A 227 33.24 13.71 -1.51
CA THR A 227 31.79 13.46 -1.37
C THR A 227 31.26 12.79 -2.63
N LEU A 228 30.48 11.73 -2.45
CA LEU A 228 29.80 11.04 -3.55
C LEU A 228 28.67 11.92 -4.11
N VAL A 229 28.52 11.96 -5.44
CA VAL A 229 27.41 12.63 -6.11
C VAL A 229 26.39 11.59 -6.55
N ALA A 230 25.16 11.71 -6.06
CA ALA A 230 24.03 10.87 -6.43
C ALA A 230 23.02 11.62 -7.31
N VAL A 231 22.38 10.87 -8.21
CA VAL A 231 21.16 11.30 -8.92
C VAL A 231 20.04 10.31 -8.60
N HIS A 232 18.84 10.81 -8.34
CA HIS A 232 17.75 10.02 -7.77
C HIS A 232 16.54 9.93 -8.71
N PHE A 233 16.05 8.70 -8.87
CA PHE A 233 14.89 8.33 -9.69
C PHE A 233 13.99 7.35 -8.95
N THR A 234 12.79 7.11 -9.47
CA THR A 234 11.80 6.20 -8.89
C THR A 234 11.04 5.44 -9.97
N ASN A 235 10.10 4.59 -9.57
CA ASN A 235 9.36 3.66 -10.44
C ASN A 235 10.24 2.60 -11.16
N PRO A 236 11.05 1.80 -10.44
CA PRO A 236 11.89 0.76 -11.02
C PRO A 236 11.09 -0.38 -11.71
N GLU A 237 9.80 -0.51 -11.42
CA GLU A 237 8.87 -1.48 -12.03
C GLU A 237 8.56 -1.18 -13.50
N ARG A 238 8.79 0.06 -13.95
CA ARG A 238 8.54 0.46 -15.33
C ARG A 238 9.60 -0.15 -16.24
N ALA A 239 9.20 -1.14 -17.03
CA ALA A 239 10.08 -1.86 -17.94
C ALA A 239 10.92 -0.91 -18.82
N GLY A 240 12.25 -1.03 -18.74
CA GLY A 240 13.20 -0.24 -19.53
C GLY A 240 13.48 1.17 -19.02
N PHE A 241 12.72 1.70 -18.06
CA PHE A 241 12.82 3.11 -17.66
C PHE A 241 14.21 3.48 -17.12
N TYR A 242 14.79 2.70 -16.19
CA TYR A 242 16.12 3.00 -15.64
C TYR A 242 17.24 2.86 -16.66
N ALA A 243 17.13 1.89 -17.58
CA ALA A 243 18.08 1.73 -18.67
C ALA A 243 18.08 2.97 -19.58
N ASP A 244 16.89 3.48 -19.92
CA ASP A 244 16.74 4.70 -20.71
C ASP A 244 17.32 5.91 -19.97
N VAL A 245 16.97 6.11 -18.69
CA VAL A 245 17.50 7.20 -17.85
C VAL A 245 19.03 7.19 -17.84
N ALA A 246 19.66 6.04 -17.51
CA ALA A 246 21.11 5.97 -17.44
C ALA A 246 21.78 6.17 -18.81
N ALA A 247 21.15 5.73 -19.90
CA ALA A 247 21.61 6.02 -21.25
C ALA A 247 21.59 7.53 -21.56
N GLN A 248 20.55 8.25 -21.12
CA GLN A 248 20.42 9.70 -21.32
C GLN A 248 21.48 10.47 -20.52
N LEU A 249 21.74 10.07 -19.27
CA LEU A 249 22.80 10.64 -18.43
C LEU A 249 24.18 10.42 -19.04
N ASN A 250 24.48 9.19 -19.46
CA ASN A 250 25.77 8.83 -20.05
C ASN A 250 26.02 9.54 -21.39
N THR A 251 25.00 9.61 -22.27
CA THR A 251 25.11 10.28 -23.58
C THR A 251 25.45 11.76 -23.45
N ARG A 252 25.03 12.40 -22.35
CA ARG A 252 25.27 13.82 -22.06
C ARG A 252 26.49 14.06 -21.17
N GLY A 253 27.18 13.00 -20.75
CA GLY A 253 28.37 13.10 -19.93
C GLY A 253 28.12 13.69 -18.54
N VAL A 254 26.95 13.43 -17.94
CA VAL A 254 26.68 13.85 -16.56
C VAL A 254 27.65 13.15 -15.61
N ASP A 255 28.41 13.93 -14.83
CA ASP A 255 29.32 13.42 -13.80
C ASP A 255 28.55 13.10 -12.52
N TYR A 256 28.50 11.81 -12.14
CA TYR A 256 27.90 11.33 -10.90
C TYR A 256 28.50 9.96 -10.54
N ASP A 257 28.43 9.62 -9.26
CA ASP A 257 28.98 8.35 -8.73
C ASP A 257 27.88 7.30 -8.50
N VAL A 258 26.71 7.74 -8.02
CA VAL A 258 25.63 6.86 -7.54
C VAL A 258 24.34 7.09 -8.32
N PHE A 259 23.77 6.02 -8.88
CA PHE A 259 22.40 5.99 -9.36
C PHE A 259 21.50 5.52 -8.21
N ALA A 260 20.68 6.41 -7.67
CA ALA A 260 19.79 6.10 -6.56
C ALA A 260 18.36 5.82 -7.04
N SER A 261 17.68 4.91 -6.34
CA SER A 261 16.29 4.55 -6.58
C SER A 261 15.46 4.74 -5.32
N SER A 262 14.24 5.26 -5.44
CA SER A 262 13.19 4.95 -4.45
C SER A 262 12.70 3.52 -4.66
N TYR A 263 12.30 2.86 -3.59
CA TYR A 263 11.67 1.55 -3.64
C TYR A 263 10.67 1.39 -2.48
N TYR A 264 9.40 1.65 -2.77
CA TYR A 264 8.29 1.39 -1.86
C TYR A 264 7.58 0.11 -2.33
N PRO A 265 7.59 -0.98 -1.54
CA PRO A 265 7.04 -2.25 -2.00
C PRO A 265 5.52 -2.20 -2.30
N PHE A 266 4.82 -1.15 -1.86
CA PHE A 266 3.41 -0.92 -2.22
C PHE A 266 3.20 -0.78 -3.74
N TRP A 267 4.14 -0.11 -4.43
CA TRP A 267 3.96 0.30 -5.83
C TRP A 267 5.08 -0.19 -6.75
N HIS A 268 6.31 -0.32 -6.26
CA HIS A 268 7.51 -0.40 -7.10
C HIS A 268 7.92 -1.82 -7.54
N GLY A 269 6.95 -2.74 -7.57
CA GLY A 269 7.17 -4.11 -8.01
C GLY A 269 8.00 -4.94 -7.02
N THR A 270 8.75 -5.93 -7.52
CA THR A 270 9.41 -6.94 -6.68
C THR A 270 10.89 -6.59 -6.38
N PRO A 271 11.46 -7.06 -5.25
CA PRO A 271 12.88 -6.88 -4.96
C PRO A 271 13.81 -7.53 -6.01
N ALA A 272 13.34 -8.60 -6.65
CA ALA A 272 14.06 -9.25 -7.74
C ALA A 272 14.17 -8.32 -8.98
N ASN A 273 13.09 -7.60 -9.32
CA ASN A 273 13.15 -6.59 -10.38
C ASN A 273 14.09 -5.46 -9.99
N LEU A 274 14.00 -4.96 -8.75
CA LEU A 274 14.90 -3.92 -8.24
C LEU A 274 16.38 -4.31 -8.41
N THR A 275 16.75 -5.51 -7.97
CA THR A 275 18.11 -6.05 -8.13
C THR A 275 18.53 -6.03 -9.60
N ASN A 276 17.69 -6.56 -10.49
CA ASN A 276 17.98 -6.66 -11.91
C ASN A 276 18.21 -5.29 -12.57
N VAL A 277 17.32 -4.33 -12.34
CA VAL A 277 17.45 -3.00 -12.96
C VAL A 277 18.67 -2.26 -12.41
N LEU A 278 18.98 -2.36 -11.11
CA LEU A 278 20.16 -1.74 -10.53
C LEU A 278 21.47 -2.40 -10.98
N SER A 279 21.51 -3.74 -11.08
CA SER A 279 22.63 -4.48 -11.66
C SER A 279 22.91 -4.03 -13.09
N GLN A 280 21.88 -3.81 -13.91
CA GLN A 280 22.06 -3.32 -15.27
C GLN A 280 22.77 -1.97 -15.31
N ILE A 281 22.43 -1.04 -14.41
CA ILE A 281 23.10 0.27 -14.33
C ILE A 281 24.56 0.11 -13.91
N ALA A 282 24.81 -0.69 -12.87
CA ALA A 282 26.14 -0.96 -12.35
C ALA A 282 27.06 -1.58 -13.42
N GLU A 283 26.59 -2.63 -14.10
CA GLU A 283 27.37 -3.37 -15.10
C GLU A 283 27.61 -2.56 -16.39
N THR A 284 26.62 -1.79 -16.83
CA THR A 284 26.69 -1.06 -18.11
C THR A 284 27.50 0.23 -17.98
N TYR A 285 27.33 0.96 -16.87
CA TYR A 285 27.88 2.31 -16.71
C TYR A 285 28.93 2.43 -15.60
N GLY A 286 29.22 1.35 -14.87
CA GLY A 286 30.22 1.34 -13.79
C GLY A 286 29.84 2.25 -12.61
N LYS A 287 28.55 2.46 -12.38
CA LYS A 287 28.03 3.33 -11.31
C LYS A 287 27.77 2.52 -10.03
N LYS A 288 27.88 3.18 -8.89
CA LYS A 288 27.31 2.68 -7.64
C LYS A 288 25.80 2.80 -7.71
N VAL A 289 25.10 1.97 -6.94
CA VAL A 289 23.64 1.97 -6.86
C VAL A 289 23.20 1.85 -5.40
N MET A 290 22.07 2.46 -5.08
CA MET A 290 21.48 2.38 -3.74
C MET A 290 19.97 2.60 -3.79
N VAL A 291 19.31 2.28 -2.69
CA VAL A 291 17.94 2.72 -2.45
C VAL A 291 17.98 3.97 -1.57
N ALA A 292 17.54 5.13 -2.09
CA ALA A 292 17.50 6.39 -1.35
C ALA A 292 16.26 6.55 -0.48
N GLU A 293 15.18 5.84 -0.82
CA GLU A 293 13.93 5.86 -0.06
C GLU A 293 13.26 4.48 -0.05
N THR A 294 12.90 4.00 1.13
CA THR A 294 12.02 2.85 1.32
C THR A 294 11.30 2.97 2.65
N SER A 295 10.12 2.36 2.77
CA SER A 295 9.40 2.24 4.05
C SER A 295 8.39 1.09 3.95
N TRP A 296 7.82 0.72 5.10
CA TRP A 296 6.72 -0.23 5.18
C TRP A 296 5.85 0.04 6.41
N ALA A 297 4.54 -0.12 6.28
CA ALA A 297 3.59 0.10 7.36
C ALA A 297 3.68 -1.01 8.42
N TYR A 298 3.82 -0.63 9.69
CA TYR A 298 3.75 -1.57 10.81
C TYR A 298 2.34 -1.70 11.40
N THR A 299 1.48 -0.74 11.11
CA THR A 299 0.06 -0.68 11.51
C THR A 299 -0.75 0.02 10.42
N LEU A 300 -2.07 -0.17 10.38
CA LEU A 300 -2.99 0.62 9.56
C LEU A 300 -3.72 1.69 10.39
N GLU A 301 -3.42 1.78 11.68
CA GLU A 301 -3.97 2.84 12.54
C GLU A 301 -3.36 4.20 12.14
N ASP A 302 -4.20 5.23 12.09
CA ASP A 302 -3.80 6.64 12.01
C ASP A 302 -3.50 7.16 13.43
N GLY A 303 -2.28 7.65 13.62
CA GLY A 303 -1.79 8.14 14.90
C GLY A 303 -2.07 9.62 15.20
N ASP A 304 -2.42 10.45 14.21
CA ASP A 304 -2.46 11.90 14.35
C ASP A 304 -3.75 12.61 13.88
N GLY A 305 -4.64 11.88 13.18
CA GLY A 305 -5.92 12.38 12.66
C GLY A 305 -5.85 12.88 11.21
N HIS A 306 -4.69 12.83 10.56
CA HIS A 306 -4.50 13.02 9.13
C HIS A 306 -4.33 11.66 8.44
N GLY A 307 -4.97 11.48 7.28
CA GLY A 307 -4.95 10.19 6.59
C GLY A 307 -3.53 9.77 6.16
N ASN A 308 -3.13 8.55 6.51
CA ASN A 308 -1.88 7.96 6.07
C ASN A 308 -1.94 7.56 4.58
N VAL A 309 -0.77 7.52 3.92
CA VAL A 309 -0.68 7.12 2.50
C VAL A 309 -1.02 5.64 2.28
N ILE A 310 -0.85 4.82 3.31
CA ILE A 310 -1.24 3.41 3.33
C ILE A 310 -2.14 3.20 4.54
N ASP A 311 -3.43 3.03 4.31
CA ASP A 311 -4.43 2.89 5.38
C ASP A 311 -5.39 1.71 5.17
N LEU A 312 -5.30 1.03 4.01
CA LEU A 312 -6.11 -0.15 3.70
C LEU A 312 -5.27 -1.44 3.58
N PRO A 313 -5.78 -2.60 4.04
CA PRO A 313 -5.10 -3.89 3.84
C PRO A 313 -4.82 -4.25 2.38
N GLY A 314 -5.61 -3.72 1.45
CA GLY A 314 -5.44 -3.95 0.00
C GLY A 314 -4.22 -3.23 -0.61
N GLU A 315 -3.65 -2.25 0.09
CA GLU A 315 -2.52 -1.44 -0.37
C GLU A 315 -1.18 -2.04 0.09
N ALA A 316 -1.15 -2.71 1.24
CA ALA A 316 0.03 -3.32 1.85
C ALA A 316 -0.02 -4.85 1.79
N THR A 317 0.14 -5.41 0.58
CA THR A 317 -0.07 -6.85 0.35
C THR A 317 1.21 -7.69 0.24
N GLN A 318 2.38 -7.06 0.05
CA GLN A 318 3.63 -7.80 -0.14
C GLN A 318 4.17 -8.42 1.15
N TYR A 319 3.96 -7.75 2.29
CA TYR A 319 4.35 -8.23 3.61
C TYR A 319 3.19 -7.98 4.59
N PRO A 320 3.07 -8.73 5.69
CA PRO A 320 2.09 -8.42 6.72
C PRO A 320 2.27 -6.98 7.24
N VAL A 321 1.17 -6.31 7.57
CA VAL A 321 1.22 -5.03 8.29
C VAL A 321 1.46 -5.32 9.77
N SER A 322 2.73 -5.32 10.15
CA SER A 322 3.20 -5.61 11.50
C SER A 322 4.63 -5.09 11.68
N VAL A 323 5.13 -5.02 12.92
CA VAL A 323 6.54 -4.71 13.20
C VAL A 323 7.49 -5.74 12.55
N GLN A 324 7.10 -7.01 12.51
CA GLN A 324 7.88 -8.06 11.87
C GLN A 324 7.85 -7.94 10.35
N GLY A 325 6.68 -7.68 9.75
CA GLY A 325 6.52 -7.46 8.32
C GLY A 325 7.29 -6.24 7.84
N GLN A 326 7.29 -5.15 8.63
CA GLN A 326 8.13 -3.98 8.39
C GLN A 326 9.62 -4.32 8.38
N ALA A 327 10.11 -5.10 9.36
CA ALA A 327 11.49 -5.56 9.38
C ALA A 327 11.83 -6.48 8.19
N SER A 328 10.91 -7.39 7.81
CA SER A 328 11.06 -8.27 6.66
C SER A 328 11.17 -7.50 5.34
N ALA A 329 10.31 -6.49 5.14
CA ALA A 329 10.33 -5.64 3.96
C ALA A 329 11.68 -4.94 3.81
N VAL A 330 12.16 -4.26 4.86
CA VAL A 330 13.46 -3.55 4.83
C VAL A 330 14.61 -4.53 4.64
N ARG A 331 14.58 -5.69 5.31
CA ARG A 331 15.60 -6.74 5.14
C ARG A 331 15.72 -7.20 3.68
N ASP A 332 14.59 -7.37 2.99
CA ASP A 332 14.58 -7.85 1.61
C ASP A 332 15.05 -6.77 0.62
N VAL A 333 14.80 -5.49 0.91
CA VAL A 333 15.42 -4.38 0.16
C VAL A 333 16.93 -4.34 0.36
N VAL A 334 17.42 -4.51 1.59
CA VAL A 334 18.86 -4.61 1.88
C VAL A 334 19.47 -5.81 1.14
N GLN A 335 18.80 -6.97 1.12
CA GLN A 335 19.25 -8.13 0.35
C GLN A 335 19.29 -7.83 -1.17
N ALA A 336 18.25 -7.19 -1.71
CA ALA A 336 18.20 -6.86 -3.13
C ALA A 336 19.34 -5.93 -3.57
N VAL A 337 19.67 -4.92 -2.77
CA VAL A 337 20.82 -4.04 -3.07
C VAL A 337 22.14 -4.78 -2.89
N ALA A 338 22.30 -5.58 -1.82
CA ALA A 338 23.50 -6.39 -1.61
C ALA A 338 23.74 -7.42 -2.74
N ASP A 339 22.66 -7.97 -3.32
CA ASP A 339 22.73 -8.91 -4.43
C ASP A 339 23.19 -8.28 -5.76
N VAL A 340 23.24 -6.94 -5.86
CA VAL A 340 23.93 -6.25 -6.97
C VAL A 340 25.45 -6.42 -6.91
N GLY A 341 26.01 -6.76 -5.74
CA GLY A 341 27.45 -6.89 -5.49
C GLY A 341 28.09 -5.59 -5.03
N ASP A 342 29.39 -5.43 -5.24
CA ASP A 342 30.19 -4.28 -4.74
C ASP A 342 29.68 -2.89 -5.17
N ALA A 343 28.83 -2.82 -6.21
CA ALA A 343 28.19 -1.60 -6.65
C ALA A 343 26.97 -1.20 -5.81
N GLY A 344 26.30 -2.15 -5.15
CA GLY A 344 25.17 -1.91 -4.25
C GLY A 344 25.65 -1.45 -2.89
N ILE A 345 25.57 -0.14 -2.63
CA ILE A 345 26.25 0.48 -1.47
C ILE A 345 25.36 0.71 -0.26
N GLY A 346 24.03 0.70 -0.40
CA GLY A 346 23.19 1.14 0.71
C GLY A 346 21.69 1.16 0.51
N VAL A 347 20.99 1.33 1.63
CA VAL A 347 19.56 1.58 1.72
C VAL A 347 19.31 2.68 2.75
N PHE A 348 18.42 3.62 2.42
CA PHE A 348 17.91 4.64 3.32
C PHE A 348 16.42 4.41 3.61
N TYR A 349 16.05 4.28 4.88
CA TYR A 349 14.65 4.26 5.31
C TYR A 349 14.10 5.69 5.33
N TRP A 350 12.99 5.95 4.64
CA TRP A 350 12.40 7.27 4.56
C TRP A 350 11.50 7.55 5.77
N GLU A 351 11.79 8.63 6.50
CA GLU A 351 11.01 9.15 7.63
C GLU A 351 10.61 8.08 8.67
N PRO A 352 11.57 7.36 9.30
CA PRO A 352 11.25 6.37 10.32
C PRO A 352 10.74 7.00 11.61
N ALA A 353 10.68 8.32 11.72
CA ALA A 353 10.43 9.06 12.94
C ALA A 353 9.43 10.20 12.76
N TRP A 354 8.64 10.20 11.68
CA TRP A 354 7.61 11.22 11.45
C TRP A 354 6.35 10.96 12.27
N LEU A 355 6.48 11.21 13.56
CA LEU A 355 5.50 10.83 14.57
C LEU A 355 4.33 11.82 14.69
N PRO A 356 3.19 11.36 15.24
CA PRO A 356 2.09 12.24 15.62
C PRO A 356 2.54 13.30 16.63
N VAL A 357 2.05 14.54 16.45
CA VAL A 357 2.22 15.61 17.45
C VAL A 357 1.17 15.55 18.58
N GLY A 358 0.15 14.70 18.41
CA GLY A 358 -0.93 14.46 19.34
C GLY A 358 -1.89 13.40 18.79
N ALA A 359 -2.76 12.84 19.64
CA ALA A 359 -3.67 11.77 19.22
C ALA A 359 -4.74 12.27 18.23
N PRO A 360 -5.39 11.40 17.44
CA PRO A 360 -6.41 11.80 16.46
C PRO A 360 -7.60 12.55 17.08
N THR A 361 -7.93 12.22 18.33
CA THR A 361 -8.97 12.93 19.11
C THR A 361 -8.66 14.40 19.39
N GLN A 362 -7.42 14.84 19.15
CA GLN A 362 -6.91 16.20 19.35
C GLN A 362 -6.64 16.93 18.03
N ILE A 363 -7.22 16.49 16.91
CA ILE A 363 -6.95 17.00 15.56
C ILE A 363 -6.92 18.54 15.44
N GLU A 364 -7.81 19.26 16.12
CA GLU A 364 -7.83 20.73 16.07
C GLU A 364 -6.59 21.36 16.74
N GLN A 365 -6.05 20.74 17.78
CA GLN A 365 -4.79 21.14 18.39
C GLN A 365 -3.59 20.72 17.52
N ASN A 366 -3.67 19.55 16.89
CA ASN A 366 -2.62 19.05 16.01
C ASN A 366 -2.44 19.99 14.79
N LYS A 367 -3.55 20.41 14.16
CA LYS A 367 -3.56 21.42 13.08
C LYS A 367 -2.83 22.71 13.45
N LEU A 368 -2.97 23.19 14.69
CA LEU A 368 -2.25 24.39 15.14
C LEU A 368 -0.73 24.18 15.19
N LEU A 369 -0.27 22.97 15.54
CA LEU A 369 1.15 22.64 15.57
C LEU A 369 1.70 22.43 14.16
N TRP A 370 0.96 21.71 13.30
CA TRP A 370 1.33 21.50 11.90
C TRP A 370 1.50 22.82 11.14
N GLU A 371 0.57 23.77 11.31
CA GLU A 371 0.64 25.10 10.70
C GLU A 371 1.77 25.96 11.29
N ARG A 372 2.00 25.90 12.61
CA ARG A 372 2.95 26.76 13.30
C ARG A 372 4.40 26.33 13.10
N ASP A 373 4.65 25.03 13.24
CA ASP A 373 6.01 24.47 13.31
C ASP A 373 6.39 23.71 12.04
N GLY A 374 5.45 23.58 11.09
CA GLY A 374 5.65 22.84 9.85
C GLY A 374 5.85 21.34 10.05
N SER A 375 5.31 20.78 11.14
CA SER A 375 5.58 19.40 11.57
C SER A 375 4.68 18.35 10.91
N GLY A 376 3.68 18.76 10.13
CA GLY A 376 2.93 17.88 9.24
C GLY A 376 3.50 17.92 7.81
N TRP A 377 2.93 17.17 6.87
CA TRP A 377 3.48 17.02 5.52
C TRP A 377 3.42 18.32 4.70
N ALA A 378 2.42 19.17 4.98
CA ALA A 378 2.26 20.49 4.41
C ALA A 378 1.42 21.39 5.34
N SER A 379 1.61 22.70 5.25
CA SER A 379 0.77 23.73 5.87
C SER A 379 -0.12 24.39 4.81
N SER A 380 -1.15 25.13 5.25
CA SER A 380 -2.00 25.91 4.34
C SER A 380 -1.22 26.96 3.53
N PHE A 381 -0.07 27.40 4.04
CA PHE A 381 0.77 28.41 3.39
C PHE A 381 1.45 27.90 2.12
N ALA A 382 1.62 26.58 1.96
CA ALA A 382 2.17 25.97 0.76
C ALA A 382 1.28 26.13 -0.48
N GLY A 383 -0.01 26.45 -0.29
CA GLY A 383 -0.98 26.56 -1.39
C GLY A 383 -0.67 27.64 -2.43
N GLU A 384 0.19 28.62 -2.13
CA GLU A 384 0.65 29.58 -3.15
C GLU A 384 1.63 28.96 -4.15
N TYR A 385 2.36 27.92 -3.73
CA TYR A 385 3.40 27.27 -4.53
C TYR A 385 2.90 25.97 -5.16
N ASP A 386 2.06 25.23 -4.43
CA ASP A 386 1.43 23.98 -4.86
C ASP A 386 -0.10 24.03 -4.56
N PRO A 387 -0.89 24.73 -5.40
CA PRO A 387 -2.32 24.93 -5.16
C PRO A 387 -3.19 23.70 -5.40
N ASP A 388 -2.69 22.71 -6.13
CA ASP A 388 -3.47 21.55 -6.57
C ASP A 388 -3.36 20.36 -5.63
N ASP A 389 -2.24 20.22 -4.93
CA ASP A 389 -2.02 19.18 -3.93
C ASP A 389 -1.95 19.77 -2.52
N ALA A 390 -0.83 20.39 -2.13
CA ALA A 390 -0.67 20.97 -0.79
C ALA A 390 -1.77 21.98 -0.42
N GLY A 391 -2.18 22.84 -1.35
CA GLY A 391 -3.24 23.83 -1.16
C GLY A 391 -4.62 23.24 -0.86
N ARG A 392 -4.82 21.94 -1.08
CA ARG A 392 -6.08 21.23 -0.83
C ARG A 392 -5.98 20.20 0.29
N TRP A 393 -4.81 19.58 0.44
CA TRP A 393 -4.60 18.40 1.27
C TRP A 393 -3.64 18.62 2.43
N PHE A 394 -3.19 19.85 2.71
CA PHE A 394 -2.33 20.16 3.85
C PHE A 394 -2.84 19.58 5.17
N GLY A 395 -1.92 19.20 6.06
CA GLY A 395 -2.26 18.48 7.28
C GLY A 395 -1.06 17.87 7.99
N GLY A 396 -1.32 16.79 8.72
CA GLY A 396 -0.38 16.10 9.62
C GLY A 396 0.63 15.20 8.92
N SER A 397 1.20 14.25 9.67
CA SER A 397 1.98 13.19 9.05
C SER A 397 1.07 12.31 8.20
N ALA A 398 1.58 11.80 7.08
CA ALA A 398 0.91 10.75 6.31
C ALA A 398 1.72 9.43 6.34
N TRP A 399 2.69 9.36 7.25
CA TRP A 399 3.66 8.27 7.39
C TRP A 399 3.89 7.82 8.84
N ASP A 400 3.10 8.30 9.81
CA ASP A 400 3.27 7.91 11.21
C ASP A 400 3.14 6.39 11.43
N ASN A 401 2.29 5.73 10.64
CA ASN A 401 2.11 4.28 10.68
C ASN A 401 3.23 3.48 9.99
N GLN A 402 4.21 4.17 9.41
CA GLN A 402 5.41 3.60 8.81
C GLN A 402 6.67 3.94 9.62
N ALA A 403 6.55 4.64 10.76
CA ALA A 403 7.68 4.90 11.63
C ALA A 403 8.33 3.60 12.16
N LEU A 404 9.62 3.65 12.49
CA LEU A 404 10.35 2.65 13.28
C LEU A 404 10.24 2.94 14.79
N PHE A 405 9.26 3.75 15.16
CA PHE A 405 8.89 4.15 16.52
C PHE A 405 7.37 4.01 16.67
N SER A 406 6.91 3.67 17.87
CA SER A 406 5.49 3.79 18.23
C SER A 406 5.06 5.26 18.24
N PHE A 407 3.75 5.52 18.17
CA PHE A 407 3.20 6.88 18.18
C PHE A 407 3.63 7.73 19.38
N ASP A 408 3.97 7.10 20.52
CA ASP A 408 4.47 7.80 21.71
C ASP A 408 5.97 8.09 21.68
N GLY A 409 6.66 7.78 20.58
CA GLY A 409 8.09 7.96 20.40
C GLY A 409 8.98 6.86 20.95
N THR A 410 8.43 5.73 21.39
CA THR A 410 9.21 4.55 21.80
C THR A 410 9.77 3.80 20.61
N ALA A 411 11.08 3.56 20.57
CA ALA A 411 11.73 2.81 19.49
C ALA A 411 11.16 1.39 19.33
N SER A 412 10.79 1.03 18.11
CA SER A 412 10.33 -0.31 17.75
C SER A 412 11.49 -1.30 17.66
N ALA A 413 11.20 -2.59 17.80
CA ALA A 413 12.19 -3.64 17.57
C ALA A 413 12.78 -3.58 16.15
N ALA A 414 11.98 -3.17 15.17
CA ALA A 414 12.37 -3.01 13.78
C ALA A 414 13.46 -1.94 13.56
N LEU A 415 13.64 -0.99 14.49
CA LEU A 415 14.70 0.03 14.38
C LEU A 415 16.10 -0.58 14.35
N ASN A 416 16.28 -1.76 14.94
CA ASN A 416 17.55 -2.49 14.96
C ASN A 416 17.86 -3.21 13.63
N ILE A 417 17.07 -2.99 12.57
CA ILE A 417 17.18 -3.71 11.30
C ILE A 417 18.60 -3.64 10.72
N PHE A 418 19.22 -2.46 10.72
CA PHE A 418 20.56 -2.27 10.17
C PHE A 418 21.65 -2.95 10.98
N ARG A 419 21.43 -3.28 12.26
CA ARG A 419 22.29 -4.20 13.01
C ARG A 419 21.99 -5.65 12.65
N TYR A 420 20.72 -6.03 12.61
CA TYR A 420 20.31 -7.42 12.46
C TYR A 420 20.56 -8.00 11.07
N VAL A 421 20.61 -7.19 10.02
CA VAL A 421 21.01 -7.65 8.68
C VAL A 421 22.45 -8.20 8.66
N HIS A 422 23.35 -7.72 9.53
CA HIS A 422 24.71 -8.25 9.64
C HIS A 422 24.80 -9.49 10.52
N THR A 423 24.11 -9.53 11.66
CA THR A 423 24.24 -10.64 12.63
C THR A 423 23.27 -11.79 12.38
N GLY A 424 22.11 -11.47 11.80
CA GLY A 424 20.88 -12.24 11.99
C GLY A 424 20.30 -12.03 13.39
N ALA A 425 18.99 -12.14 13.51
CA ALA A 425 18.26 -12.12 14.78
C ALA A 425 17.18 -13.20 14.77
N ILE A 426 16.93 -13.83 15.92
CA ILE A 426 15.92 -14.88 16.10
C ILE A 426 15.02 -14.53 17.28
N ALA A 427 13.71 -14.55 17.04
CA ALA A 427 12.66 -14.48 18.05
C ALA A 427 12.03 -15.85 18.31
N PRO A 428 11.30 -16.03 19.42
CA PRO A 428 10.39 -17.15 19.57
C PRO A 428 9.40 -17.18 18.40
N ARG A 429 9.20 -18.37 17.82
CA ARG A 429 8.24 -18.58 16.72
C ARG A 429 6.81 -18.45 17.25
N GLU A 430 6.13 -17.40 16.86
CA GLU A 430 4.75 -17.07 17.20
C GLU A 430 3.97 -16.78 15.92
N VAL A 431 2.64 -16.97 15.94
CA VAL A 431 1.79 -16.65 14.78
C VAL A 431 1.75 -15.14 14.59
N GLU A 432 2.13 -14.69 13.41
CA GLU A 432 2.11 -13.28 13.04
C GLU A 432 0.79 -12.92 12.36
N ALA A 433 0.43 -13.63 11.29
CA ALA A 433 -0.79 -13.38 10.53
C ALA A 433 -1.33 -14.65 9.89
N VAL A 434 -2.66 -14.70 9.73
CA VAL A 434 -3.32 -15.63 8.80
C VAL A 434 -3.68 -14.82 7.56
N GLN A 435 -3.07 -15.14 6.42
CA GLN A 435 -3.24 -14.36 5.20
C GLN A 435 -4.72 -14.38 4.79
N PRO A 436 -5.36 -13.20 4.63
CA PRO A 436 -6.75 -13.13 4.20
C PRO A 436 -6.88 -13.61 2.76
N VAL A 437 -8.00 -14.27 2.46
CA VAL A 437 -8.32 -14.74 1.11
C VAL A 437 -9.19 -13.72 0.41
N THR A 438 -8.84 -13.34 -0.83
CA THR A 438 -9.69 -12.49 -1.67
C THR A 438 -10.07 -13.23 -2.94
N LEU A 439 -11.37 -13.30 -3.24
CA LEU A 439 -11.91 -13.88 -4.46
C LEU A 439 -12.73 -12.82 -5.21
N GLN A 440 -12.41 -12.63 -6.48
CA GLN A 440 -13.18 -11.80 -7.41
C GLN A 440 -13.89 -12.73 -8.39
N LEU A 441 -15.21 -12.72 -8.36
CA LEU A 441 -16.07 -13.59 -9.16
C LEU A 441 -17.08 -12.74 -9.94
N VAL A 442 -17.58 -13.29 -11.03
CA VAL A 442 -18.70 -12.71 -11.77
C VAL A 442 -19.96 -13.48 -11.44
N GLU A 443 -21.11 -12.80 -11.42
CA GLU A 443 -22.41 -13.41 -11.19
C GLU A 443 -22.59 -14.72 -11.99
N GLY A 444 -22.97 -15.79 -11.29
CA GLY A 444 -23.14 -17.14 -11.82
C GLY A 444 -21.87 -18.01 -11.77
N ASP A 445 -20.70 -17.47 -11.45
CA ASP A 445 -19.50 -18.25 -11.21
C ASP A 445 -19.63 -19.04 -9.89
N ALA A 446 -19.05 -20.23 -9.84
CA ALA A 446 -19.06 -21.06 -8.64
C ALA A 446 -18.12 -20.49 -7.58
N VAL A 447 -18.63 -20.22 -6.38
CA VAL A 447 -17.81 -19.84 -5.22
C VAL A 447 -17.01 -21.05 -4.74
N LYS A 448 -15.68 -21.00 -4.92
CA LYS A 448 -14.75 -22.04 -4.46
C LYS A 448 -13.68 -21.43 -3.56
N LEU A 449 -13.87 -21.59 -2.26
CA LEU A 449 -12.88 -21.16 -1.27
C LEU A 449 -11.69 -22.14 -1.24
N PRO A 450 -10.46 -21.65 -1.02
CA PRO A 450 -9.27 -22.50 -0.96
C PRO A 450 -9.33 -23.42 0.27
N SER A 451 -8.77 -24.63 0.16
CA SER A 451 -8.73 -25.58 1.28
C SER A 451 -7.63 -25.28 2.31
N GLU A 452 -6.69 -24.41 1.97
CA GLU A 452 -5.56 -24.00 2.81
C GLU A 452 -5.40 -22.48 2.79
N VAL A 453 -4.84 -21.94 3.87
CA VAL A 453 -4.41 -20.55 3.99
C VAL A 453 -2.96 -20.50 4.45
N THR A 454 -2.25 -19.47 4.01
CA THR A 454 -0.89 -19.20 4.48
C THR A 454 -0.95 -18.59 5.88
N VAL A 455 -0.25 -19.20 6.84
CA VAL A 455 0.00 -18.62 8.16
C VAL A 455 1.46 -18.19 8.23
N SER A 456 1.71 -16.91 8.50
CA SER A 456 3.06 -16.38 8.70
C SER A 456 3.42 -16.37 10.19
N TYR A 457 4.73 -16.46 10.46
CA TYR A 457 5.28 -16.50 11.80
C TYR A 457 6.29 -15.38 12.01
N THR A 458 6.50 -15.03 13.27
CA THR A 458 7.53 -14.08 13.73
C THR A 458 8.96 -14.50 13.40
N ASP A 459 9.18 -15.73 12.91
CA ASP A 459 10.47 -16.20 12.41
C ASP A 459 10.69 -15.98 10.89
N GLY A 460 9.75 -15.30 10.23
CA GLY A 460 9.74 -15.07 8.79
C GLY A 460 9.38 -16.32 7.98
N THR A 461 9.10 -17.45 8.64
CA THR A 461 8.57 -18.63 7.96
C THR A 461 7.07 -18.49 7.74
N SER A 462 6.56 -19.23 6.77
CA SER A 462 5.13 -19.42 6.59
C SER A 462 4.82 -20.89 6.36
N GLU A 463 3.60 -21.30 6.71
CA GLU A 463 3.12 -22.65 6.45
C GLU A 463 1.71 -22.60 5.89
N GLN A 464 1.38 -23.56 5.02
CA GLN A 464 0.01 -23.77 4.59
C GLN A 464 -0.72 -24.53 5.70
N GLN A 465 -1.81 -23.96 6.19
CA GLN A 465 -2.70 -24.63 7.13
C GLN A 465 -4.04 -24.89 6.47
N VAL A 466 -4.55 -26.11 6.65
CA VAL A 466 -5.91 -26.47 6.25
C VAL A 466 -6.90 -25.54 6.96
N VAL A 467 -7.84 -24.99 6.21
CA VAL A 467 -8.90 -24.12 6.73
C VAL A 467 -10.26 -24.78 6.57
N THR A 468 -11.07 -24.69 7.62
CA THR A 468 -12.50 -25.03 7.56
C THR A 468 -13.27 -23.73 7.48
N TRP A 469 -13.84 -23.43 6.30
CA TRP A 469 -14.68 -22.27 6.09
C TRP A 469 -16.07 -22.47 6.67
N SER A 470 -16.72 -21.37 7.02
CA SER A 470 -18.13 -21.39 7.40
C SER A 470 -18.99 -21.94 6.27
N GLU A 471 -19.86 -22.89 6.62
CA GLU A 471 -20.90 -23.43 5.74
C GLU A 471 -21.84 -22.34 5.20
N ALA A 472 -21.86 -21.16 5.82
CA ALA A 472 -22.64 -20.02 5.35
C ALA A 472 -22.25 -19.55 3.95
N ALA A 473 -21.03 -19.86 3.48
CA ALA A 473 -20.59 -19.57 2.12
C ALA A 473 -21.53 -20.14 1.03
N GLN A 474 -22.28 -21.20 1.34
CA GLN A 474 -23.26 -21.78 0.41
C GLN A 474 -24.47 -20.88 0.14
N TYR A 475 -24.69 -19.86 0.98
CA TYR A 475 -25.80 -18.90 0.85
C TYR A 475 -25.37 -17.61 0.14
N ILE A 476 -24.12 -17.54 -0.34
CA ILE A 476 -23.69 -16.43 -1.20
C ILE A 476 -24.49 -16.52 -2.49
N ASP A 477 -25.25 -15.46 -2.77
CA ASP A 477 -26.07 -15.38 -3.97
C ASP A 477 -26.21 -13.93 -4.46
N GLY A 478 -26.06 -13.74 -5.76
CA GLY A 478 -26.12 -12.44 -6.41
C GLY A 478 -24.90 -11.54 -6.15
N ILE A 479 -24.99 -10.33 -6.70
CA ILE A 479 -23.96 -9.29 -6.61
C ILE A 479 -23.80 -8.84 -5.14
N GLY A 480 -22.56 -8.71 -4.68
CA GLY A 480 -22.27 -8.31 -3.31
C GLY A 480 -20.80 -8.46 -2.94
N VAL A 481 -20.47 -8.06 -1.72
CA VAL A 481 -19.15 -8.29 -1.10
C VAL A 481 -19.39 -9.06 0.18
N TYR A 482 -19.01 -10.34 0.14
CA TYR A 482 -19.29 -11.29 1.20
C TYR A 482 -18.06 -11.56 2.05
N SER A 483 -18.22 -11.60 3.36
CA SER A 483 -17.16 -11.99 4.29
C SER A 483 -17.46 -13.37 4.87
N VAL A 484 -16.64 -14.35 4.52
CA VAL A 484 -16.75 -15.73 4.99
C VAL A 484 -15.71 -15.99 6.08
N PRO A 485 -16.12 -16.23 7.33
CA PRO A 485 -15.19 -16.61 8.38
C PRO A 485 -14.73 -18.07 8.21
N GLY A 486 -13.51 -18.36 8.64
CA GLY A 486 -12.96 -19.71 8.68
C GLY A 486 -12.08 -19.93 9.91
N ILE A 487 -11.75 -21.20 10.18
CA ILE A 487 -10.84 -21.58 11.26
C ILE A 487 -9.80 -22.54 10.71
N THR A 488 -8.52 -22.27 10.96
CA THR A 488 -7.44 -23.17 10.53
C THR A 488 -7.40 -24.44 11.38
N SER A 489 -6.70 -25.47 10.93
CA SER A 489 -6.48 -26.71 11.69
C SER A 489 -5.79 -26.49 13.05
N ALA A 490 -5.10 -25.35 13.22
CA ALA A 490 -4.50 -24.93 14.49
C ALA A 490 -5.43 -24.07 15.37
N GLY A 491 -6.67 -23.83 14.94
CA GLY A 491 -7.64 -23.01 15.68
C GLY A 491 -7.49 -21.51 15.47
N LEU A 492 -6.73 -21.07 14.47
CA LEU A 492 -6.56 -19.65 14.15
C LEU A 492 -7.74 -19.14 13.33
N THR A 493 -8.14 -17.90 13.55
CA THR A 493 -9.21 -17.27 12.76
C THR A 493 -8.70 -16.94 11.36
N ALA A 494 -9.45 -17.33 10.35
CA ALA A 494 -9.22 -16.99 8.94
C ALA A 494 -10.42 -16.22 8.40
N SER A 495 -10.21 -15.44 7.34
CA SER A 495 -11.29 -14.72 6.65
C SER A 495 -11.11 -14.76 5.15
N ALA A 496 -12.22 -14.87 4.42
CA ALA A 496 -12.26 -14.73 2.97
C ALA A 496 -13.25 -13.64 2.56
N SER A 497 -12.79 -12.69 1.75
CA SER A 497 -13.62 -11.70 1.07
C SER A 497 -13.95 -12.20 -0.33
N VAL A 498 -15.23 -12.41 -0.62
CA VAL A 498 -15.74 -12.82 -1.93
C VAL A 498 -16.51 -11.66 -2.53
N THR A 499 -16.00 -11.08 -3.60
CA THR A 499 -16.71 -10.04 -4.36
C THR A 499 -17.33 -10.67 -5.59
N ILE A 500 -18.64 -10.49 -5.74
CA ILE A 500 -19.39 -10.91 -6.94
C ILE A 500 -19.83 -9.65 -7.68
N THR A 501 -19.33 -9.47 -8.89
CA THR A 501 -19.72 -8.37 -9.78
C THR A 501 -20.74 -8.82 -10.83
N ALA A 502 -21.46 -7.87 -11.41
CA ALA A 502 -22.43 -8.16 -12.46
C ALA A 502 -21.75 -8.78 -13.69
N ARG A 503 -22.41 -9.74 -14.35
CA ARG A 503 -21.93 -10.28 -15.61
C ARG A 503 -22.11 -9.25 -16.72
N ASN A 504 -20.98 -8.79 -17.27
CA ASN A 504 -20.99 -8.02 -18.50
C ASN A 504 -21.14 -8.97 -19.69
N PHE A 505 -22.21 -8.80 -20.45
CA PHE A 505 -22.52 -9.64 -21.60
C PHE A 505 -21.84 -9.17 -22.90
N LEU A 506 -21.20 -8.00 -22.89
CA LEU A 506 -20.42 -7.50 -24.02
C LEU A 506 -19.06 -8.19 -24.08
N GLN A 507 -18.57 -8.40 -25.29
CA GLN A 507 -17.23 -8.87 -25.58
C GLN A 507 -16.34 -7.68 -25.92
N ASN A 508 -15.10 -7.73 -25.41
CA ASN A 508 -14.11 -6.67 -25.57
C ASN A 508 -14.64 -5.25 -25.23
N PRO A 509 -15.26 -5.05 -24.04
CA PRO A 509 -15.94 -3.79 -23.70
C PRO A 509 -15.04 -2.56 -23.58
N GLY A 510 -13.76 -2.76 -23.24
CA GLY A 510 -12.74 -1.71 -23.17
C GLY A 510 -11.69 -1.77 -24.29
N PHE A 511 -11.98 -2.48 -25.39
CA PHE A 511 -11.11 -2.51 -26.59
C PHE A 511 -9.67 -3.03 -26.39
N GLU A 512 -9.37 -3.70 -25.27
CA GLU A 512 -8.05 -4.24 -24.98
C GLU A 512 -7.62 -5.38 -25.92
N SER A 513 -8.57 -6.23 -26.31
CA SER A 513 -8.28 -7.35 -27.21
C SER A 513 -8.00 -6.85 -28.63
N ALA A 514 -6.99 -7.45 -29.28
CA ALA A 514 -6.70 -7.24 -30.70
C ALA A 514 -7.87 -7.60 -31.61
N ASP A 515 -8.74 -8.53 -31.17
CA ASP A 515 -9.97 -8.86 -31.86
C ASP A 515 -11.10 -7.88 -31.51
N THR A 516 -11.44 -7.02 -32.46
CA THR A 516 -12.54 -6.06 -32.38
C THR A 516 -13.75 -6.48 -33.21
N SER A 517 -13.76 -7.69 -33.77
CA SER A 517 -14.84 -8.15 -34.68
C SER A 517 -16.23 -8.22 -34.04
N PHE A 518 -16.28 -8.21 -32.70
CA PHE A 518 -17.50 -8.11 -31.90
C PHE A 518 -18.18 -6.73 -32.01
N TRP A 519 -17.42 -5.71 -32.39
CA TRP A 519 -17.90 -4.35 -32.57
C TRP A 519 -18.07 -4.01 -34.05
N SER A 520 -19.25 -3.50 -34.40
CA SER A 520 -19.57 -2.99 -35.74
C SER A 520 -19.53 -1.47 -35.73
N GLY A 521 -18.47 -0.92 -36.32
CA GLY A 521 -18.28 0.52 -36.53
C GLY A 521 -18.64 0.94 -37.96
N VAL A 522 -19.52 1.93 -38.11
CA VAL A 522 -19.90 2.52 -39.41
C VAL A 522 -19.75 4.04 -39.34
N GLY A 523 -19.14 4.66 -40.35
CA GLY A 523 -18.95 6.11 -40.42
C GLY A 523 -17.48 6.49 -40.51
N THR A 524 -17.14 7.69 -40.06
CA THR A 524 -15.76 8.23 -40.10
C THR A 524 -15.37 8.85 -38.77
N GLY A 525 -14.06 8.99 -38.53
CA GLY A 525 -13.54 9.69 -37.36
C GLY A 525 -13.48 8.86 -36.09
N LEU A 526 -13.73 7.53 -36.14
CA LEU A 526 -13.60 6.60 -35.01
C LEU A 526 -12.47 5.61 -35.27
N THR A 527 -11.61 5.41 -34.27
CA THR A 527 -10.51 4.45 -34.25
C THR A 527 -10.69 3.51 -33.06
N LEU A 528 -10.81 2.21 -33.33
CA LEU A 528 -10.84 1.19 -32.27
C LEU A 528 -9.42 0.78 -31.90
N ARG A 529 -9.20 0.49 -30.61
CA ARG A 529 -7.88 0.20 -30.03
C ARG A 529 -6.88 1.33 -30.18
N ALA A 530 -7.34 2.55 -30.00
CA ALA A 530 -6.46 3.70 -29.83
C ALA A 530 -5.74 3.58 -28.48
N TRP A 531 -4.50 4.05 -28.39
CA TRP A 531 -3.79 4.19 -27.10
C TRP A 531 -4.12 5.51 -26.40
N ASP A 532 -4.96 6.31 -27.05
CA ASP A 532 -5.33 7.66 -26.67
C ASP A 532 -6.34 7.62 -25.51
N ASP A 533 -5.87 8.16 -24.38
CA ASP A 533 -6.63 8.43 -23.16
C ASP A 533 -7.63 7.33 -22.73
N PRO A 534 -7.20 6.05 -22.61
CA PRO A 534 -8.07 5.00 -22.08
C PRO A 534 -8.51 5.32 -20.65
N ARG A 535 -9.74 4.95 -20.30
CA ARG A 535 -10.26 5.05 -18.93
C ARG A 535 -9.66 3.97 -18.06
N SER A 536 -9.61 2.76 -18.59
CA SER A 536 -9.01 1.60 -17.95
C SER A 536 -8.13 0.87 -18.96
N GLY A 537 -7.15 0.12 -18.48
CA GLY A 537 -6.26 -0.63 -19.36
C GLY A 537 -5.34 0.26 -20.21
N SER A 538 -5.13 -0.12 -21.46
CA SER A 538 -4.14 0.48 -22.37
C SER A 538 -4.73 0.86 -23.73
N ASN A 539 -5.97 0.48 -24.03
CA ASN A 539 -6.60 0.73 -25.32
C ASN A 539 -8.02 1.28 -25.14
N SER A 540 -8.53 1.96 -26.16
CA SER A 540 -9.86 2.57 -26.13
C SER A 540 -10.47 2.68 -27.53
N ALA A 541 -11.70 3.19 -27.63
CA ALA A 541 -12.27 3.65 -28.89
C ALA A 541 -12.21 5.19 -28.96
N HIS A 542 -11.20 5.73 -29.63
CA HIS A 542 -10.97 7.16 -29.73
C HIS A 542 -11.58 7.74 -31.02
N PHE A 543 -12.13 8.96 -30.94
CA PHE A 543 -12.68 9.66 -32.09
C PHE A 543 -12.15 11.08 -32.24
N TYR A 544 -11.86 11.47 -33.49
CA TYR A 544 -11.48 12.83 -33.90
C TYR A 544 -11.53 12.97 -35.42
N ALA A 545 -11.97 14.14 -35.91
CA ALA A 545 -11.72 14.56 -37.28
C ALA A 545 -11.76 16.11 -37.42
N ALA A 546 -10.95 16.65 -38.33
CA ALA A 546 -10.90 18.09 -38.59
C ALA A 546 -12.18 18.65 -39.27
N SER A 547 -12.95 17.81 -39.95
CA SER A 547 -14.23 18.14 -40.57
C SER A 547 -15.36 17.43 -39.83
N ALA A 548 -16.58 17.96 -39.90
CA ALA A 548 -17.75 17.33 -39.28
C ALA A 548 -17.89 15.86 -39.70
N PHE A 549 -18.21 15.01 -38.73
CA PHE A 549 -18.20 13.55 -38.88
C PHE A 549 -19.31 12.92 -38.06
N SER A 550 -19.63 11.68 -38.42
CA SER A 550 -20.61 10.88 -37.69
C SER A 550 -20.20 9.42 -37.73
N PHE A 551 -20.47 8.72 -36.65
CA PHE A 551 -20.27 7.28 -36.58
C PHE A 551 -21.38 6.60 -35.78
N SER A 552 -21.53 5.31 -36.00
CA SER A 552 -22.26 4.40 -35.14
C SER A 552 -21.34 3.25 -34.76
N LEU A 553 -21.35 2.88 -33.48
CA LEU A 553 -20.61 1.75 -32.93
C LEU A 553 -21.63 0.85 -32.23
N SER A 554 -21.66 -0.43 -32.56
CA SER A 554 -22.67 -1.35 -32.01
C SER A 554 -22.12 -2.74 -31.74
N GLN A 555 -22.75 -3.42 -30.78
CA GLN A 555 -22.50 -4.82 -30.50
C GLN A 555 -23.83 -5.52 -30.17
N THR A 556 -24.08 -6.66 -30.82
CA THR A 556 -25.28 -7.48 -30.59
C THR A 556 -24.92 -8.69 -29.75
N VAL A 557 -25.56 -8.82 -28.60
CA VAL A 557 -25.48 -10.01 -27.75
C VAL A 557 -26.69 -10.89 -28.04
N THR A 558 -26.44 -12.17 -28.26
CA THR A 558 -27.49 -13.18 -28.54
C THR A 558 -27.55 -14.23 -27.44
N GLY A 559 -28.71 -14.86 -27.26
CA GLY A 559 -28.88 -15.93 -26.28
C GLY A 559 -28.92 -15.45 -24.83
N LEU A 560 -29.45 -14.25 -24.59
CA LEU A 560 -29.57 -13.68 -23.25
C LEU A 560 -30.56 -14.51 -22.41
N PRO A 561 -30.26 -14.78 -21.13
CA PRO A 561 -31.26 -15.27 -20.17
C PRO A 561 -32.43 -14.31 -20.04
N ALA A 562 -33.59 -14.80 -19.61
CA ALA A 562 -34.73 -13.94 -19.36
C ALA A 562 -34.43 -12.91 -18.24
N GLY A 563 -34.80 -11.65 -18.44
CA GLY A 563 -34.70 -10.61 -17.42
C GLY A 563 -34.60 -9.19 -17.98
N SER A 564 -34.40 -8.24 -17.06
CA SER A 564 -34.23 -6.83 -17.37
C SER A 564 -32.77 -6.47 -17.54
N TYR A 565 -32.40 -5.76 -18.61
CA TYR A 565 -31.01 -5.42 -18.93
C TYR A 565 -30.83 -3.92 -19.17
N ALA A 566 -29.72 -3.37 -18.67
CA ALA A 566 -29.34 -1.99 -18.91
C ALA A 566 -27.91 -1.91 -19.46
N ALA A 567 -27.66 -0.88 -20.26
CA ALA A 567 -26.34 -0.60 -20.79
C ALA A 567 -25.76 0.69 -20.21
N ARG A 568 -24.43 0.70 -20.10
CA ARG A 568 -23.62 1.85 -19.70
C ARG A 568 -22.34 1.87 -20.54
N GLY A 569 -21.71 3.02 -20.66
CA GLY A 569 -20.34 3.14 -21.16
C GLY A 569 -19.70 4.40 -20.62
N ALA A 570 -18.40 4.54 -20.78
CA ALA A 570 -17.67 5.75 -20.44
C ALA A 570 -17.39 6.57 -21.71
N LEU A 571 -17.59 7.88 -21.63
CA LEU A 571 -17.10 8.82 -22.61
C LEU A 571 -16.39 9.98 -21.92
N GLN A 572 -15.24 10.39 -22.44
CA GLN A 572 -14.69 11.73 -22.24
C GLN A 572 -14.52 12.42 -23.59
N GLY A 573 -14.37 13.74 -23.60
CA GLY A 573 -14.14 14.49 -24.84
C GLY A 573 -14.83 15.85 -24.85
N ASP A 574 -14.58 16.61 -25.91
CA ASP A 574 -15.17 17.94 -26.15
C ASP A 574 -15.93 17.94 -27.48
N GLY A 575 -17.12 18.54 -27.48
CA GLY A 575 -17.98 18.68 -28.63
C GLY A 575 -17.69 19.90 -29.52
N GLU A 576 -16.74 20.76 -29.16
CA GLU A 576 -16.38 22.00 -29.87
C GLU A 576 -17.62 22.88 -30.15
N GLY A 577 -18.34 23.23 -29.08
CA GLY A 577 -19.55 24.05 -29.10
C GLY A 577 -20.86 23.26 -28.93
N THR A 578 -22.02 23.89 -29.20
CA THR A 578 -23.35 23.34 -28.83
C THR A 578 -23.98 22.38 -29.86
N GLY A 579 -23.21 21.90 -30.84
CA GLY A 579 -23.74 21.15 -31.99
C GLY A 579 -23.46 19.64 -31.97
N GLY A 580 -22.51 19.18 -31.15
CA GLY A 580 -22.12 17.77 -31.06
C GLY A 580 -23.04 16.97 -30.14
N ALA A 581 -23.37 15.73 -30.54
CA ALA A 581 -24.13 14.81 -29.71
C ALA A 581 -23.60 13.38 -29.86
N VAL A 582 -23.41 12.72 -28.72
CA VAL A 582 -23.14 11.28 -28.63
C VAL A 582 -24.18 10.65 -27.73
N THR A 583 -24.78 9.54 -28.17
CA THR A 583 -25.87 8.85 -27.45
C THR A 583 -25.62 7.36 -27.36
N LEU A 584 -26.08 6.75 -26.28
CA LEU A 584 -26.09 5.31 -26.02
C LEU A 584 -27.54 4.81 -26.02
N ALA A 585 -27.82 3.69 -26.68
CA ALA A 585 -29.14 3.08 -26.68
C ALA A 585 -29.07 1.55 -26.70
N LEU A 586 -30.12 0.91 -26.18
CA LEU A 586 -30.41 -0.50 -26.40
C LEU A 586 -31.49 -0.65 -27.47
N SER A 587 -31.46 -1.75 -28.23
CA SER A 587 -32.53 -2.09 -29.17
C SER A 587 -33.89 -2.15 -28.46
N GLY A 588 -34.83 -1.29 -28.87
CA GLY A 588 -36.16 -1.17 -28.26
C GLY A 588 -36.26 -0.16 -27.11
N GLY A 589 -35.16 0.50 -26.73
CA GLY A 589 -35.12 1.54 -25.71
C GLY A 589 -34.87 2.95 -26.25
N ASP A 590 -35.15 3.96 -25.41
CA ASP A 590 -34.84 5.35 -25.71
C ASP A 590 -33.34 5.64 -25.52
N PRO A 591 -32.73 6.49 -26.37
CA PRO A 591 -31.32 6.86 -26.24
C PRO A 591 -31.07 7.77 -25.02
N VAL A 592 -29.93 7.58 -24.38
CA VAL A 592 -29.39 8.46 -23.34
C VAL A 592 -28.15 9.18 -23.86
N ALA A 593 -27.97 10.45 -23.48
CA ALA A 593 -26.86 11.27 -23.97
C ALA A 593 -25.60 11.10 -23.11
N PHE A 594 -24.45 11.08 -23.76
CA PHE A 594 -23.18 11.37 -23.10
C PHE A 594 -22.97 12.88 -23.01
N ALA A 595 -22.34 13.32 -21.93
CA ALA A 595 -21.76 14.65 -21.83
C ALA A 595 -20.36 14.68 -22.45
N LEU A 596 -20.00 15.83 -23.03
CA LEU A 596 -18.70 16.12 -23.64
C LEU A 596 -18.04 17.23 -22.83
N ASP A 597 -17.65 16.89 -21.60
CA ASP A 597 -17.21 17.84 -20.57
C ASP A 597 -15.69 18.05 -20.54
N GLY A 598 -14.98 17.54 -21.55
CA GLY A 598 -13.53 17.69 -21.71
C GLY A 598 -12.71 16.51 -21.19
N TRP A 599 -11.40 16.75 -21.07
CA TRP A 599 -10.41 15.72 -20.73
C TRP A 599 -10.51 15.29 -19.26
N ARG A 600 -10.48 13.98 -19.05
CA ARG A 600 -10.69 13.25 -17.78
C ARG A 600 -12.03 13.50 -17.08
N ALA A 601 -12.96 14.19 -17.74
CA ALA A 601 -14.34 14.34 -17.31
C ALA A 601 -15.20 13.22 -17.93
N TRP A 602 -15.29 12.10 -17.23
CA TRP A 602 -15.99 10.90 -17.74
C TRP A 602 -17.51 10.97 -17.54
N SER A 603 -18.23 11.07 -18.65
CA SER A 603 -19.67 10.86 -18.72
C SER A 603 -20.01 9.37 -18.76
N MET A 604 -20.93 8.93 -17.89
CA MET A 604 -21.31 7.52 -17.78
C MET A 604 -22.82 7.29 -17.68
N PRO A 605 -23.59 7.65 -18.72
CA PRO A 605 -25.03 7.46 -18.72
C PRO A 605 -25.38 5.97 -18.69
N THR A 606 -26.51 5.65 -18.06
CA THR A 606 -27.08 4.30 -18.04
C THR A 606 -28.44 4.34 -18.74
N THR A 607 -28.71 3.39 -19.63
CA THR A 607 -30.00 3.30 -20.31
C THR A 607 -31.11 2.89 -19.35
N ALA A 608 -32.37 3.16 -19.72
CA ALA A 608 -33.48 2.47 -19.08
C ALA A 608 -33.35 0.95 -19.29
N PRO A 609 -33.81 0.12 -18.32
CA PRO A 609 -33.79 -1.34 -18.47
C PRO A 609 -34.74 -1.81 -19.58
N ILE A 610 -34.37 -2.86 -20.29
CA ILE A 610 -35.18 -3.56 -21.30
C ILE A 610 -35.43 -4.99 -20.86
N GLU A 611 -36.70 -5.39 -20.84
CA GLU A 611 -37.10 -6.77 -20.61
C GLU A 611 -36.80 -7.62 -21.84
N VAL A 612 -36.22 -8.80 -21.61
CA VAL A 612 -35.78 -9.73 -22.64
C VAL A 612 -36.26 -11.12 -22.26
N ASP A 613 -36.88 -11.83 -23.21
CA ASP A 613 -37.25 -13.24 -23.02
C ASP A 613 -36.04 -14.16 -23.23
N ALA A 614 -36.09 -15.37 -22.65
CA ALA A 614 -34.97 -16.30 -22.73
C ALA A 614 -34.61 -16.66 -24.18
N GLY A 615 -33.34 -16.44 -24.54
CA GLY A 615 -32.79 -16.73 -25.87
C GLY A 615 -32.87 -15.56 -26.86
N GLU A 616 -33.47 -14.43 -26.47
CA GLU A 616 -33.50 -13.23 -27.29
C GLU A 616 -32.15 -12.52 -27.35
N SER A 617 -32.09 -11.44 -28.14
CA SER A 617 -30.88 -10.67 -28.41
C SER A 617 -31.10 -9.19 -28.11
N LEU A 618 -30.07 -8.53 -27.59
CA LEU A 618 -30.03 -7.08 -27.44
C LEU A 618 -28.86 -6.49 -28.19
N THR A 619 -29.08 -5.34 -28.82
CA THR A 619 -28.03 -4.56 -29.47
C THR A 619 -27.77 -3.28 -28.70
N LEU A 620 -26.55 -3.11 -28.19
CA LEU A 620 -26.04 -1.83 -27.71
C LEU A 620 -25.56 -1.01 -28.90
N THR A 621 -26.00 0.24 -28.99
CA THR A 621 -25.59 1.17 -30.06
C THR A 621 -25.17 2.51 -29.46
N VAL A 622 -23.97 2.97 -29.83
CA VAL A 622 -23.53 4.35 -29.69
C VAL A 622 -23.69 5.05 -31.04
N THR A 623 -24.27 6.25 -31.03
CA THR A 623 -24.41 7.10 -32.22
C THR A 623 -23.84 8.47 -31.94
N ALA A 624 -22.96 8.95 -32.82
CA ALA A 624 -22.32 10.24 -32.74
C ALA A 624 -22.57 11.08 -34.00
N ALA A 625 -22.91 12.35 -33.81
CA ALA A 625 -22.93 13.38 -34.84
C ALA A 625 -22.18 14.60 -34.29
N LEU A 626 -21.01 14.89 -34.84
CA LEU A 626 -20.02 15.78 -34.23
C LEU A 626 -19.51 16.82 -35.24
N PRO A 627 -19.30 18.08 -34.82
CA PRO A 627 -18.64 19.09 -35.65
C PRO A 627 -17.16 18.76 -35.83
N GLY A 628 -16.50 19.45 -36.78
CA GLY A 628 -15.05 19.31 -36.97
C GLY A 628 -14.29 19.85 -35.77
N GLY A 629 -13.24 19.15 -35.34
CA GLY A 629 -12.45 19.47 -34.16
C GLY A 629 -12.90 18.74 -32.89
N ALA A 630 -14.15 18.27 -32.84
CA ALA A 630 -14.63 17.48 -31.71
C ALA A 630 -13.80 16.20 -31.57
N TRP A 631 -13.51 15.84 -30.33
CA TRP A 631 -12.67 14.71 -29.99
C TRP A 631 -13.21 14.02 -28.75
N GLY A 632 -12.85 12.75 -28.56
CA GLY A 632 -13.18 12.05 -27.33
C GLY A 632 -12.82 10.58 -27.36
N THR A 633 -12.98 9.94 -26.21
CA THR A 633 -12.65 8.54 -26.00
C THR A 633 -13.83 7.82 -25.38
N LEU A 634 -14.22 6.69 -25.99
CA LEU A 634 -15.20 5.73 -25.51
C LEU A 634 -14.50 4.52 -24.90
N ASP A 635 -14.96 4.08 -23.74
CA ASP A 635 -14.34 2.96 -23.03
C ASP A 635 -15.32 2.28 -22.05
N ASP A 636 -14.92 1.13 -21.50
CA ASP A 636 -15.60 0.41 -20.42
C ASP A 636 -17.12 0.24 -20.62
N PHE A 637 -17.54 -0.29 -21.77
CA PHE A 637 -18.97 -0.56 -21.99
C PHE A 637 -19.48 -1.72 -21.14
N GLU A 638 -20.71 -1.61 -20.67
CA GLU A 638 -21.39 -2.63 -19.89
C GLU A 638 -22.76 -2.90 -20.50
N LEU A 639 -23.10 -4.19 -20.65
CA LEU A 639 -24.48 -4.65 -20.77
C LEU A 639 -24.67 -5.67 -19.66
N VAL A 640 -25.43 -5.29 -18.62
CA VAL A 640 -25.61 -6.12 -17.43
C VAL A 640 -27.10 -6.35 -17.18
N ARG A 641 -27.41 -7.49 -16.56
CA ARG A 641 -28.75 -7.72 -16.01
C ARG A 641 -28.95 -6.78 -14.83
N VAL A 642 -30.06 -6.08 -14.80
CA VAL A 642 -30.44 -5.22 -13.69
C VAL A 642 -30.91 -6.12 -12.55
N ALA A 643 -30.27 -5.99 -11.39
CA ALA A 643 -30.70 -6.72 -10.20
C ALA A 643 -32.12 -6.30 -9.82
N ASP A 644 -32.95 -7.25 -9.41
CA ASP A 644 -34.26 -6.95 -8.84
C ASP A 644 -34.09 -6.04 -7.61
N ALA A 645 -35.09 -5.21 -7.30
CA ALA A 645 -35.12 -4.53 -6.02
C ALA A 645 -35.28 -5.60 -4.93
N GLY A 646 -34.19 -5.94 -4.24
CA GLY A 646 -34.19 -6.96 -3.18
C GLY A 646 -35.28 -6.74 -2.14
N VAL A 647 -35.58 -7.76 -1.34
CA VAL A 647 -36.66 -7.65 -0.34
C VAL A 647 -36.26 -6.83 0.89
N ASP A 648 -37.24 -6.37 1.66
CA ASP A 648 -37.00 -5.72 2.95
C ASP A 648 -36.30 -6.67 3.94
N THR A 649 -35.13 -6.26 4.42
CA THR A 649 -34.29 -7.01 5.33
C THR A 649 -34.30 -6.49 6.76
N ALA A 650 -35.15 -5.51 7.09
CA ALA A 650 -35.19 -4.90 8.43
C ALA A 650 -35.40 -5.93 9.55
N ALA A 651 -36.33 -6.87 9.37
CA ALA A 651 -36.60 -7.92 10.34
C ALA A 651 -35.38 -8.84 10.55
N LEU A 652 -34.69 -9.22 9.47
CA LEU A 652 -33.51 -10.07 9.53
C LEU A 652 -32.36 -9.39 10.27
N ARG A 653 -32.10 -8.09 9.98
CA ARG A 653 -31.09 -7.31 10.70
C ARG A 653 -31.38 -7.25 12.20
N MET A 654 -32.62 -6.91 12.57
CA MET A 654 -33.01 -6.83 13.98
C MET A 654 -32.82 -8.15 14.72
N LEU A 655 -33.24 -9.28 14.12
CA LEU A 655 -33.12 -10.59 14.75
C LEU A 655 -31.66 -11.06 14.83
N ARG A 656 -30.87 -10.77 13.79
CA ARG A 656 -29.43 -11.01 13.77
C ARG A 656 -28.73 -10.28 14.90
N ASP A 657 -29.03 -9.01 15.11
CA ASP A 657 -28.42 -8.21 16.18
C ASP A 657 -28.82 -8.72 17.57
N GLN A 658 -30.07 -9.15 17.74
CA GLN A 658 -30.53 -9.81 18.97
C GLN A 658 -29.75 -11.10 19.25
N ALA A 659 -29.56 -11.94 18.23
CA ALA A 659 -28.81 -13.18 18.35
C ALA A 659 -27.33 -12.95 18.66
N ALA A 660 -26.70 -11.95 18.03
CA ALA A 660 -25.32 -11.58 18.32
C ALA A 660 -25.13 -11.02 19.74
N ALA A 661 -26.17 -10.40 20.32
CA ALA A 661 -26.15 -9.85 21.67
C ALA A 661 -26.42 -10.88 22.79
N VAL A 662 -26.67 -12.15 22.45
CA VAL A 662 -26.92 -13.22 23.45
C VAL A 662 -25.66 -13.44 24.30
N ASP A 663 -25.78 -13.28 25.62
CA ASP A 663 -24.76 -13.72 26.57
C ASP A 663 -24.76 -15.24 26.67
N GLN A 664 -23.87 -15.87 25.92
CA GLN A 664 -23.78 -17.32 25.79
C GLN A 664 -23.44 -18.02 27.12
N SER A 665 -22.85 -17.30 28.09
CA SER A 665 -22.49 -17.87 29.40
C SER A 665 -23.70 -18.31 30.23
N LEU A 666 -24.90 -17.84 29.87
CA LEU A 666 -26.15 -18.14 30.56
C LEU A 666 -26.85 -19.40 30.04
N TYR A 667 -26.35 -20.03 28.97
CA TYR A 667 -27.03 -21.11 28.26
C TYR A 667 -26.22 -22.41 28.30
N ALA A 668 -26.92 -23.54 28.25
CA ALA A 668 -26.31 -24.86 28.20
C ALA A 668 -25.48 -25.00 26.92
N PRO A 669 -24.21 -25.45 26.98
CA PRO A 669 -23.35 -25.57 25.80
C PRO A 669 -23.96 -26.38 24.65
N ALA A 670 -24.74 -27.42 24.97
CA ALA A 670 -25.44 -28.25 23.98
C ALA A 670 -26.53 -27.50 23.18
N SER A 671 -27.04 -26.37 23.69
CA SER A 671 -28.06 -25.56 23.02
C SER A 671 -27.49 -24.44 22.13
N LEU A 672 -26.20 -24.12 22.26
CA LEU A 672 -25.56 -22.99 21.56
C LEU A 672 -25.14 -23.31 20.12
N GLY A 673 -25.05 -24.60 19.76
CA GLY A 673 -24.44 -25.03 18.49
C GLY A 673 -25.11 -24.47 17.22
N GLY A 674 -26.40 -24.13 17.29
CA GLY A 674 -27.14 -23.56 16.15
C GLY A 674 -26.98 -22.05 15.97
N LEU A 675 -26.55 -21.32 17.01
CA LEU A 675 -26.60 -19.85 17.02
C LEU A 675 -25.57 -19.22 16.07
N ALA A 676 -24.31 -19.63 16.15
CA ALA A 676 -23.26 -19.08 15.31
C ALA A 676 -23.47 -19.37 13.80
N PRO A 677 -23.85 -20.59 13.36
CA PRO A 677 -24.19 -20.84 11.96
C PRO A 677 -25.38 -20.00 11.46
N ALA A 678 -26.40 -19.78 12.30
CA ALA A 678 -27.56 -18.97 11.94
C ALA A 678 -27.20 -17.49 11.74
N ILE A 679 -26.38 -16.92 12.64
CA ILE A 679 -25.86 -15.56 12.51
C ILE A 679 -25.02 -15.44 11.23
N ALA A 680 -24.10 -16.38 10.99
CA ALA A 680 -23.23 -16.35 9.82
C ALA A 680 -24.02 -16.40 8.50
N ARG A 681 -25.11 -17.19 8.43
CA ARG A 681 -26.00 -17.17 7.26
C ARG A 681 -26.67 -15.82 7.08
N ALA A 682 -27.21 -15.22 8.14
CA ALA A 682 -27.84 -13.90 8.05
C ALA A 682 -26.86 -12.83 7.59
N ASP A 683 -25.61 -12.87 8.07
CA ASP A 683 -24.56 -11.95 7.62
C ASP A 683 -24.32 -12.07 6.12
N ILE A 684 -24.20 -13.28 5.59
CA ILE A 684 -24.03 -13.52 4.15
C ILE A 684 -25.23 -13.00 3.35
N VAL A 685 -26.46 -13.30 3.77
CA VAL A 685 -27.67 -12.84 3.08
C VAL A 685 -27.79 -11.32 3.10
N LEU A 686 -27.43 -10.67 4.22
CA LEU A 686 -27.48 -9.22 4.37
C LEU A 686 -26.39 -8.48 3.57
N GLN A 687 -25.33 -9.20 3.14
CA GLN A 687 -24.24 -8.67 2.32
C GLN A 687 -24.55 -8.65 0.82
N ALA A 688 -25.62 -9.33 0.37
CA ALA A 688 -26.08 -9.24 -1.00
C ALA A 688 -26.66 -7.84 -1.29
N ALA A 689 -26.36 -7.30 -2.47
CA ALA A 689 -26.88 -6.00 -2.89
C ALA A 689 -28.41 -6.01 -3.04
N ALA A 690 -28.97 -7.15 -3.44
CA ALA A 690 -30.40 -7.38 -3.60
C ALA A 690 -30.77 -8.82 -3.20
N PRO A 691 -30.94 -9.10 -1.89
CA PRO A 691 -31.19 -10.46 -1.44
C PRO A 691 -32.58 -10.96 -1.87
N ALA A 692 -32.64 -12.23 -2.27
CA ALA A 692 -33.87 -12.91 -2.65
C ALA A 692 -34.79 -13.18 -1.44
N ALA A 693 -36.10 -13.22 -1.68
CA ALA A 693 -37.11 -13.40 -0.64
C ALA A 693 -36.93 -14.69 0.18
N ASP A 694 -36.68 -15.79 -0.51
CA ASP A 694 -36.47 -17.12 0.08
C ASP A 694 -35.16 -17.21 0.88
N ALA A 695 -34.11 -16.51 0.45
CA ALA A 695 -32.86 -16.38 1.19
C ALA A 695 -33.09 -15.65 2.53
N VAL A 696 -33.82 -14.53 2.51
CA VAL A 696 -34.16 -13.74 3.71
C VAL A 696 -35.08 -14.51 4.65
N ASP A 697 -36.16 -15.10 4.13
CA ASP A 697 -37.10 -15.90 4.91
C ASP A 697 -36.42 -17.12 5.54
N GLY A 698 -35.55 -17.79 4.77
CA GLY A 698 -34.81 -18.93 5.26
C GLY A 698 -33.79 -18.56 6.35
N ALA A 699 -33.12 -17.42 6.23
CA ALA A 699 -32.21 -16.92 7.26
C ALA A 699 -32.96 -16.52 8.54
N LEU A 700 -34.10 -15.83 8.39
CA LEU A 700 -35.01 -15.49 9.50
C LEU A 700 -35.49 -16.72 10.25
N SER A 701 -35.96 -17.75 9.53
CA SER A 701 -36.41 -19.00 10.13
C SER A 701 -35.29 -19.67 10.93
N GLN A 702 -34.10 -19.81 10.34
CA GLN A 702 -32.98 -20.47 11.00
C GLN A 702 -32.52 -19.72 12.25
N LEU A 703 -32.51 -18.39 12.22
CA LEU A 703 -32.18 -17.57 13.38
C LEU A 703 -33.22 -17.70 14.49
N THR A 704 -34.49 -17.71 14.13
CA THR A 704 -35.60 -17.89 15.08
C THR A 704 -35.46 -19.26 15.76
N ASP A 705 -35.28 -20.32 14.97
CA ASP A 705 -35.12 -21.68 15.49
C ASP A 705 -33.90 -21.81 16.40
N ALA A 706 -32.79 -21.16 16.05
CA ALA A 706 -31.57 -21.17 16.86
C ALA A 706 -31.77 -20.46 18.21
N LEU A 707 -32.46 -19.33 18.22
CA LEU A 707 -32.80 -18.60 19.45
C LEU A 707 -33.80 -19.36 20.32
N ASP A 708 -34.84 -19.95 19.73
CA ASP A 708 -35.85 -20.73 20.43
C ASP A 708 -35.29 -22.03 21.02
N SER A 709 -34.20 -22.56 20.43
CA SER A 709 -33.51 -23.76 20.91
C SER A 709 -32.59 -23.51 22.13
N LEU A 710 -32.36 -22.25 22.51
CA LEU A 710 -31.48 -21.90 23.63
C LEU A 710 -32.07 -22.34 24.97
N VAL A 711 -31.27 -23.07 25.76
CA VAL A 711 -31.67 -23.58 27.08
C VAL A 711 -30.88 -22.88 28.17
N LEU A 712 -31.54 -22.11 29.03
CA LEU A 712 -30.88 -21.44 30.15
C LEU A 712 -30.25 -22.46 31.11
N LEU A 713 -29.07 -22.15 31.62
CA LEU A 713 -28.47 -22.85 32.75
C LEU A 713 -29.37 -22.65 33.97
N THR A 714 -30.13 -23.67 34.34
CA THR A 714 -30.87 -23.66 35.60
C THR A 714 -29.90 -23.87 36.76
N ALA A 715 -30.18 -23.24 37.91
CA ALA A 715 -29.37 -23.33 39.13
C ALA A 715 -29.38 -24.71 39.81
N SER A 716 -29.52 -25.80 39.05
CA SER A 716 -29.73 -27.17 39.53
C SER A 716 -28.96 -28.22 38.74
N VAL A 717 -27.72 -27.95 38.31
CA VAL A 717 -26.71 -29.01 38.09
C VAL A 717 -25.33 -28.47 38.49
N ILE A 718 -25.14 -28.19 39.77
CA ILE A 718 -23.83 -28.33 40.40
C ILE A 718 -23.95 -29.59 41.26
N GLU A 719 -23.57 -30.75 40.72
CA GLU A 719 -23.22 -31.85 41.62
C GLU A 719 -21.90 -31.49 42.30
N PRO A 720 -21.84 -31.49 43.64
CA PRO A 720 -20.56 -31.38 44.32
C PRO A 720 -19.80 -32.68 44.13
N ALA A 721 -18.54 -32.58 43.74
CA ALA A 721 -17.60 -33.69 43.77
C ALA A 721 -17.71 -34.42 45.12
N VAL A 722 -18.11 -35.69 45.09
CA VAL A 722 -18.09 -36.58 46.23
C VAL A 722 -16.63 -36.79 46.63
N ALA A 723 -16.16 -35.97 47.56
CA ALA A 723 -14.99 -36.28 48.36
C ALA A 723 -15.36 -37.43 49.30
N THR A 724 -14.71 -38.57 49.10
CA THR A 724 -14.70 -39.69 50.04
C THR A 724 -14.00 -39.25 51.33
N GLY A 725 -14.80 -38.84 52.31
CA GLY A 725 -14.36 -38.59 53.68
C GLY A 725 -14.12 -39.91 54.42
N GLY A 726 -12.91 -40.06 54.95
CA GLY A 726 -12.61 -40.95 56.06
C GLY A 726 -12.29 -40.13 57.31
N GLY A 727 -13.06 -40.34 58.38
CA GLY A 727 -12.54 -40.33 59.75
C GLY A 727 -12.59 -39.04 60.58
N ALA A 728 -13.72 -38.84 61.26
CA ALA A 728 -13.84 -38.71 62.72
C ALA A 728 -13.38 -37.46 63.51
N THR A 729 -14.30 -37.08 64.41
CA THR A 729 -14.18 -36.48 65.78
C THR A 729 -14.33 -34.96 66.01
N GLU A 730 -15.50 -34.67 66.60
CA GLU A 730 -15.79 -33.86 67.80
C GLU A 730 -15.60 -32.32 67.85
N ALA A 731 -16.77 -31.67 67.99
CA ALA A 731 -17.19 -30.72 69.02
C ALA A 731 -16.38 -29.43 69.32
N GLY A 732 -17.04 -28.28 69.14
CA GLY A 732 -16.61 -27.00 69.73
C GLY A 732 -17.50 -25.83 69.35
N SER A 733 -18.22 -25.30 70.34
CA SER A 733 -19.22 -24.22 70.32
C SER A 733 -18.65 -22.79 70.36
N ALA A 734 -19.54 -21.81 70.09
CA ALA A 734 -19.46 -20.35 70.35
C ALA A 734 -18.61 -19.53 69.35
N GLY A 735 -18.90 -18.29 68.96
CA GLY A 735 -19.88 -17.26 69.32
C GLY A 735 -19.45 -15.99 68.52
N LEU A 736 -20.36 -15.38 67.76
CA LEU A 736 -20.93 -14.03 67.95
C LEU A 736 -19.98 -12.81 67.81
N LEU A 737 -20.47 -11.82 67.04
CA LEU A 737 -20.09 -10.39 66.88
C LEU A 737 -19.00 -10.11 65.82
N ALA A 738 -19.34 -9.70 64.58
CA ALA A 738 -19.95 -8.44 64.12
C ALA A 738 -19.02 -7.22 64.24
N THR A 739 -18.63 -6.64 63.10
CA THR A 739 -18.82 -5.21 62.75
C THR A 739 -18.38 -4.91 61.30
N THR A 740 -19.18 -4.06 60.63
CA THR A 740 -18.88 -3.12 59.51
C THR A 740 -18.41 -3.74 58.18
N GLY A 741 -19.05 -3.58 57.03
CA GLY A 741 -20.07 -2.64 56.58
C GLY A 741 -19.57 -1.93 55.31
N ALA A 742 -19.98 -2.42 54.12
CA ALA A 742 -20.30 -1.65 52.90
C ALA A 742 -20.32 -2.55 51.65
N GLN A 743 -21.29 -2.24 50.77
CA GLN A 743 -21.43 -2.61 49.35
C GLN A 743 -22.11 -3.95 48.98
N GLY A 744 -23.07 -3.85 48.04
CA GLY A 744 -23.60 -4.96 47.24
C GLY A 744 -25.13 -5.08 47.23
N ALA A 745 -25.84 -4.18 46.56
CA ALA A 745 -27.22 -4.45 46.13
C ALA A 745 -27.17 -5.18 44.77
N PRO A 746 -27.84 -6.33 44.57
CA PRO A 746 -27.71 -7.08 43.34
C PRO A 746 -28.64 -6.52 42.25
N VAL A 747 -28.06 -6.33 41.07
CA VAL A 747 -28.66 -5.88 39.79
C VAL A 747 -29.64 -6.92 39.20
N ALA A 748 -30.00 -7.97 39.93
CA ALA A 748 -30.79 -9.09 39.42
C ALA A 748 -32.32 -8.88 39.36
N MET A 749 -32.84 -7.70 39.73
CA MET A 749 -34.29 -7.47 39.82
C MET A 749 -34.87 -6.49 38.79
N LEU A 750 -34.04 -5.89 37.93
CA LEU A 750 -34.50 -4.95 36.89
C LEU A 750 -34.73 -5.60 35.51
N ALA A 751 -34.10 -6.74 35.22
CA ALA A 751 -34.27 -7.44 33.94
C ALA A 751 -35.62 -8.19 33.83
N ALA A 752 -36.18 -8.64 34.96
CA ALA A 752 -37.45 -9.38 34.98
C ALA A 752 -38.69 -8.50 34.76
N LEU A 753 -38.58 -7.17 34.87
CA LEU A 753 -39.71 -6.26 34.71
C LEU A 753 -39.92 -5.77 33.26
N LEU A 754 -38.89 -5.86 32.41
CA LEU A 754 -38.96 -5.41 31.00
C LEU A 754 -39.52 -6.48 30.06
N CYS A 755 -39.34 -7.78 30.37
CA CYS A 755 -39.92 -8.87 29.58
C CYS A 755 -41.44 -9.03 29.76
N ALA A 756 -42.02 -8.53 30.86
CA ALA A 756 -43.45 -8.66 31.14
C ALA A 756 -44.32 -7.57 30.46
N LEU A 757 -43.75 -6.46 29.99
CA LEU A 757 -44.50 -5.40 29.30
C LEU A 757 -44.54 -5.53 27.76
N GLY A 758 -43.65 -6.33 27.16
CA GLY A 758 -43.65 -6.56 25.70
C GLY A 758 -44.73 -7.53 25.21
N ALA A 759 -45.17 -8.47 26.07
CA ALA A 759 -46.14 -9.50 25.70
C ALA A 759 -47.62 -9.04 25.74
N ALA A 760 -47.91 -7.82 26.23
CA ALA A 760 -49.29 -7.33 26.41
C ALA A 760 -49.85 -6.53 25.21
N LEU A 761 -49.07 -6.27 24.15
CA LEU A 761 -49.53 -5.44 23.02
C LEU A 761 -49.93 -6.19 21.73
N VAL A 762 -49.88 -7.54 21.71
CA VAL A 762 -50.19 -8.33 20.50
C VAL A 762 -51.60 -8.98 20.54
N ALA A 763 -52.36 -8.83 21.63
CA ALA A 763 -53.67 -9.49 21.79
C ALA A 763 -54.91 -8.65 21.41
N LEU A 764 -54.78 -7.47 20.81
CA LEU A 764 -55.94 -6.64 20.43
C LEU A 764 -55.80 -6.11 18.99
N ARG A 765 -56.22 -6.91 18.00
CA ARG A 765 -56.83 -6.42 16.74
C ARG A 765 -57.33 -7.56 15.86
N ARG A 766 -58.65 -7.73 15.79
CA ARG A 766 -59.44 -8.23 14.65
C ARG A 766 -60.92 -7.85 14.86
N PRO A 767 -61.75 -7.77 13.81
CA PRO A 767 -62.08 -6.54 13.10
C PRO A 767 -63.57 -6.14 13.27
N ALA A 768 -63.95 -4.93 12.83
CA ALA A 768 -65.35 -4.60 12.59
C ALA A 768 -65.50 -3.91 11.23
N GLU A 769 -66.38 -4.50 10.44
CA GLU A 769 -66.85 -4.10 9.12
C GLU A 769 -67.46 -2.69 9.11
N ARG A 770 -67.18 -1.93 8.05
CA ARG A 770 -68.18 -1.35 7.14
C ARG A 770 -67.54 -0.95 5.82
#